data_AF-A0A841YMJ3-F1
#
_entry.id   AF-A0A841YMJ3-F1
#
_cell.length_a   1.000
_cell.length_b   1.000
_cell.length_c   1.000
_cell.angle_alpha   90.00
_cell.angle_beta   90.00
_cell.angle_gamma   90.00
#
_symmetry.space_group_name_H-M   'P 1'
#
loop_
_entity.id
_entity.type
_entity.pdbx_description
1 polymer ?
#
loop_
_entity_poly.entity_id
_entity_poly.type
_entity_poly.pdbx_seq_one_letter_code
_entity_poly.pdbx_strand_id
1 'polypeptide(L)'
;MKKKNFKKSSIILVTTALVGSQLTVFVPANAMESSKNVESYRASGELHKGLKNLEKPMQRTLAVDSKATEVVVDVSSPAELEQALNSSNSANVIRFTNDITLIKDLKTNKSVRFEGNGRQLSFSSKRIVMAGSAKIDLINISLFNGGTGSTRAMFIQEKSSSNPTINVLGDVVSSGYLFSAPTGGSLTVAGKNNSFSGSQSSMIADVNDFKVEDNAQIKKMEAVDNAIKVGKSGTISIGKYAEMNIQSNTGYSYYAPNSTLLIGEGAIVNSTSLYGGISVNAMQIDNDAKLDLSSGKTGTTGTGIKSTRGITIGDNTSIKVSGSGNGIQTTGTGSVITFGIQNDINIESAAGSGIVTDGLNIGVESDVLVNSYKDAIVTDKAGVSIGEISNRPVSSANKDKISITSGYGNGIYSKGNILLGDNIETNIQAYRTALYAGGSTSSLNVSLGAFSTLTANSEIAMGVDTAAMNIGEGTSASIKAKTTGVNLGKVGNGLNTSDDVKLFINAENGIVAGKNLDFKQNNNLEIIALSGYGISTTESSKITFDKNSLVKIQAKTGIRQVGSASSLDFKESSALQIYNTEQHGIVTEGSITFDKKTSTNIKAAQVGVYSAVKADGVVRFDSDSKVIAQTLSNQSTSVFDLSGRVNSRLEIINPRLMDIKQINHYEPGKGRLIKGATTTNEGSQTRLVLDNVKDLYAWNRGQSWGSAPSYAWSDVTSVTRFVRESGNVRYDYYGGPTTGTNVNGFDIYNYSRLATHKENTSMSETTIDELTTESTVVSGTAEPGASVEIKVGDTIIGRGTADANGNYSISISPQKEGTVVTAQAFLGTEKSNTAQTTVKGNSKGVIIPSDYTVGESTITGSYTGDIVKAQLYVNGQYISTGGTFVDGKFSYYVPAGLIKETDKVELVALDKDNNILDRKPVNVLAVKAALNPADYTVGQTNITGTYTGDVARAQLYVNGQYISTGGTFADGKFTYYVPAGLIKETDKVELVALDTNGNVVDRKPVNVLTGTKGTITPSVYTVGTSTITGSYTGEVAKAQLYVNDKYVSTGGTFVDGKFTYYVQAGLIKATDKVELVALNKNNDILDRKSVTVKG
;
A
#
# COMPACT_ATOMS: atom_id res chain seq x y z
N MET A 1 -28.52 3.50 2.26
CA MET A 1 -29.25 2.95 1.10
C MET A 1 -29.34 4.05 0.05
N LYS A 2 -28.73 3.87 -1.11
CA LYS A 2 -29.21 3.02 -2.21
C LYS A 2 -30.50 3.54 -2.84
N LYS A 3 -30.36 3.70 -4.16
CA LYS A 3 -31.34 3.37 -5.19
C LYS A 3 -32.41 4.44 -5.34
N LYS A 4 -32.69 4.75 -6.60
CA LYS A 4 -33.73 4.02 -7.34
C LYS A 4 -33.61 4.47 -8.79
N ASN A 5 -33.83 3.55 -9.73
CA ASN A 5 -35.15 3.01 -9.98
C ASN A 5 -35.05 1.54 -10.38
N PHE A 6 -35.97 0.64 -10.06
CA PHE A 6 -37.15 0.58 -9.19
C PHE A 6 -37.39 -0.96 -9.10
N LYS A 7 -37.72 -1.54 -7.96
CA LYS A 7 -39.12 -1.76 -7.56
C LYS A 7 -39.20 -2.06 -6.05
N LYS A 8 -40.02 -1.22 -5.39
CA LYS A 8 -41.03 -1.46 -4.32
C LYS A 8 -40.64 -2.31 -3.10
N SER A 9 -40.94 -2.04 -1.82
CA SER A 9 -41.58 -1.00 -0.97
C SER A 9 -41.38 -1.57 0.48
N SER A 10 -41.00 -0.88 1.57
CA SER A 10 -41.79 -0.03 2.50
C SER A 10 -40.91 0.18 3.78
N ILE A 11 -40.61 1.41 4.22
CA ILE A 11 -41.12 2.17 5.40
C ILE A 11 -40.58 1.77 6.81
N ILE A 12 -39.82 2.73 7.35
CA ILE A 12 -39.30 3.14 8.68
C ILE A 12 -40.11 2.77 9.96
N LEU A 13 -39.40 2.42 11.06
CA LEU A 13 -39.34 3.19 12.32
C LEU A 13 -38.18 2.75 13.24
N VAL A 14 -37.38 3.72 13.69
CA VAL A 14 -36.44 3.63 14.82
C VAL A 14 -37.17 4.09 16.07
N THR A 15 -37.05 3.35 17.16
CA THR A 15 -37.19 3.89 18.52
C THR A 15 -36.10 3.31 19.42
N THR A 16 -35.42 4.23 20.08
CA THR A 16 -34.38 4.12 21.10
C THR A 16 -34.82 3.37 22.36
N ALA A 17 -33.91 2.63 23.00
CA ALA A 17 -33.74 2.62 24.47
C ALA A 17 -32.41 1.97 24.87
N LEU A 18 -31.76 2.58 25.87
CA LEU A 18 -30.49 2.25 26.49
C LEU A 18 -30.72 1.39 27.76
N VAL A 19 -29.64 0.75 28.23
CA VAL A 19 -29.36 0.22 29.61
C VAL A 19 -29.60 -1.29 29.85
N GLY A 20 -28.55 -1.98 30.32
CA GLY A 20 -28.69 -3.14 31.23
C GLY A 20 -27.75 -4.35 31.05
N SER A 21 -26.58 -4.28 31.70
CA SER A 21 -25.75 -5.34 32.33
C SER A 21 -26.02 -6.86 32.15
N GLN A 22 -24.90 -7.58 31.94
CA GLN A 22 -24.49 -8.94 32.40
C GLN A 22 -25.50 -10.10 32.45
N LEU A 23 -25.18 -11.22 31.78
CA LEU A 23 -24.71 -12.49 32.39
C LEU A 23 -24.51 -13.57 31.29
N THR A 24 -23.42 -14.32 31.41
CA THR A 24 -23.07 -15.57 30.70
C THR A 24 -24.14 -16.67 30.80
N VAL A 25 -24.29 -17.49 29.75
CA VAL A 25 -24.30 -18.98 29.77
C VAL A 25 -24.38 -19.56 28.34
N PHE A 26 -23.48 -20.51 28.07
CA PHE A 26 -23.44 -21.59 27.08
C PHE A 26 -24.43 -21.63 25.89
N VAL A 27 -23.88 -21.77 24.68
CA VAL A 27 -24.50 -22.53 23.57
C VAL A 27 -23.47 -23.54 23.03
N PRO A 28 -23.72 -24.86 23.08
CA PRO A 28 -22.96 -25.83 22.32
C PRO A 28 -23.57 -26.05 20.93
N ALA A 29 -22.73 -26.58 20.03
CA ALA A 29 -23.03 -27.34 18.82
C ALA A 29 -23.25 -26.58 17.48
N ASN A 30 -22.48 -27.07 16.51
CA ASN A 30 -22.71 -27.12 15.06
C ASN A 30 -22.29 -25.92 14.20
N ALA A 31 -21.01 -25.94 13.78
CA ALA A 31 -20.59 -25.42 12.49
C ALA A 31 -20.01 -26.59 11.66
N MET A 32 -20.91 -27.38 11.09
CA MET A 32 -20.61 -28.31 9.99
C MET A 32 -21.77 -28.23 9.00
N GLU A 33 -21.79 -27.16 8.21
CA GLU A 33 -22.58 -27.11 6.98
C GLU A 33 -21.71 -26.53 5.86
N SER A 34 -20.99 -27.42 5.20
CA SER A 34 -20.48 -27.22 3.83
C SER A 34 -20.74 -28.49 3.02
N SER A 35 -22.01 -28.88 2.89
CA SER A 35 -22.40 -29.93 1.94
C SER A 35 -23.86 -29.80 1.54
N LYS A 36 -24.15 -28.90 0.59
CA LYS A 36 -25.30 -29.00 -0.31
C LYS A 36 -25.15 -27.99 -1.45
N ASN A 37 -24.44 -28.42 -2.47
CA ASN A 37 -24.76 -28.18 -3.87
C ASN A 37 -24.02 -29.24 -4.70
N VAL A 38 -24.50 -30.47 -4.56
CA VAL A 38 -24.29 -31.52 -5.55
C VAL A 38 -25.34 -31.26 -6.63
N GLU A 39 -25.00 -30.48 -7.65
CA GLU A 39 -25.62 -30.68 -8.94
C GLU A 39 -24.88 -31.82 -9.62
N SER A 40 -25.58 -32.95 -9.74
CA SER A 40 -25.18 -34.09 -10.54
C SER A 40 -25.14 -33.69 -12.02
N TYR A 41 -23.99 -33.26 -12.52
CA TYR A 41 -23.76 -33.21 -13.97
C TYR A 41 -23.43 -34.61 -14.46
N ARG A 42 -24.44 -35.28 -15.02
CA ARG A 42 -24.24 -36.43 -15.92
C ARG A 42 -23.45 -35.96 -17.14
N ALA A 43 -22.35 -36.65 -17.42
CA ALA A 43 -21.62 -36.50 -18.67
C ALA A 43 -22.50 -36.90 -19.86
N SER A 44 -22.61 -36.04 -20.87
CA SER A 44 -22.57 -36.40 -22.29
C SER A 44 -22.79 -35.17 -23.17
N GLY A 45 -21.78 -34.87 -24.00
CA GLY A 45 -21.91 -34.06 -25.22
C GLY A 45 -21.98 -32.55 -25.02
N GLU A 46 -20.83 -31.87 -24.99
CA GLU A 46 -20.62 -30.48 -25.46
C GLU A 46 -19.13 -30.08 -25.31
N LEU A 47 -18.20 -30.94 -25.76
CA LEU A 47 -16.76 -30.66 -25.70
C LEU A 47 -16.13 -30.98 -27.06
N HIS A 48 -16.53 -30.23 -28.10
CA HIS A 48 -15.96 -30.39 -29.46
C HIS A 48 -15.80 -29.09 -30.26
N LYS A 49 -15.98 -27.89 -29.68
CA LYS A 49 -15.80 -26.63 -30.44
C LYS A 49 -15.01 -25.60 -29.64
N GLY A 50 -13.70 -25.79 -29.58
CA GLY A 50 -12.76 -24.84 -28.98
C GLY A 50 -11.30 -25.22 -29.22
N LEU A 51 -10.95 -25.69 -30.42
CA LEU A 51 -9.59 -26.11 -30.79
C LEU A 51 -9.15 -25.47 -32.12
N LYS A 52 -9.28 -24.15 -32.22
CA LYS A 52 -8.66 -23.37 -33.30
C LYS A 52 -8.05 -22.12 -32.70
N ASN A 53 -6.85 -22.27 -32.16
CA ASN A 53 -5.74 -21.32 -32.12
C ASN A 53 -4.69 -21.91 -31.18
N LEU A 54 -3.94 -22.90 -31.68
CA LEU A 54 -2.74 -23.39 -30.99
C LEU A 54 -1.60 -22.41 -31.28
N GLU A 55 -1.13 -21.71 -30.25
CA GLU A 55 0.26 -21.29 -30.22
C GLU A 55 1.14 -22.55 -30.27
N LYS A 56 2.18 -22.54 -31.10
CA LYS A 56 3.12 -23.65 -31.19
C LYS A 56 3.79 -23.85 -29.82
N PRO A 57 3.83 -25.08 -29.27
CA PRO A 57 4.60 -25.36 -28.06
C PRO A 57 6.08 -25.03 -28.28
N MET A 58 6.73 -24.46 -27.26
CA MET A 58 8.16 -24.18 -27.27
C MET A 58 8.96 -25.46 -27.58
N GLN A 59 9.90 -25.37 -28.53
CA GLN A 59 10.82 -26.45 -28.84
C GLN A 59 11.82 -26.66 -27.69
N ARG A 60 11.82 -27.84 -27.04
CA ARG A 60 13.00 -28.48 -26.41
C ARG A 60 12.77 -29.94 -26.01
N THR A 61 13.90 -30.62 -25.79
CA THR A 61 14.16 -32.07 -25.93
C THR A 61 13.50 -32.98 -24.90
N LEU A 62 12.48 -33.74 -25.32
CA LEU A 62 11.75 -34.73 -24.53
C LEU A 62 11.55 -35.98 -25.40
N ALA A 63 11.69 -37.18 -24.79
CA ALA A 63 11.89 -38.58 -25.26
C ALA A 63 12.72 -38.82 -26.54
N VAL A 64 12.58 -37.96 -27.54
CA VAL A 64 13.27 -37.89 -28.82
C VAL A 64 14.28 -36.73 -28.77
N ASP A 65 15.57 -37.04 -28.92
CA ASP A 65 16.61 -36.00 -29.06
C ASP A 65 16.28 -35.10 -30.28
N SER A 66 16.52 -33.80 -30.18
CA SER A 66 16.45 -32.81 -31.28
C SER A 66 17.26 -33.19 -32.54
N LYS A 67 18.12 -34.21 -32.43
CA LYS A 67 18.93 -34.79 -33.51
C LYS A 67 18.45 -36.15 -34.03
N ALA A 68 17.43 -36.75 -33.40
CA ALA A 68 16.87 -38.02 -33.84
C ALA A 68 15.72 -37.77 -34.83
N THR A 69 15.78 -38.41 -35.99
CA THR A 69 14.67 -38.39 -36.96
C THR A 69 13.42 -38.98 -36.32
N GLU A 70 12.30 -38.24 -36.34
CA GLU A 70 11.01 -38.76 -35.86
C GLU A 70 10.54 -39.88 -36.79
N VAL A 71 10.39 -41.07 -36.22
CA VAL A 71 9.84 -42.25 -36.87
C VAL A 71 8.50 -42.52 -36.21
N VAL A 72 7.44 -42.14 -36.92
CA VAL A 72 6.07 -42.22 -36.43
C VAL A 72 5.43 -43.56 -36.80
N VAL A 73 4.76 -44.18 -35.84
CA VAL A 73 3.86 -45.31 -36.08
C VAL A 73 2.45 -44.95 -35.62
N ASP A 74 1.47 -45.10 -36.51
CA ASP A 74 0.06 -44.95 -36.17
C ASP A 74 -0.43 -46.25 -35.52
N VAL A 75 -1.15 -46.13 -34.40
CA VAL A 75 -1.73 -47.25 -33.65
C VAL A 75 -3.22 -47.04 -33.43
N SER A 76 -3.99 -48.09 -33.64
CA SER A 76 -5.45 -48.13 -33.56
C SER A 76 -5.98 -49.25 -32.65
N SER A 77 -5.10 -50.17 -32.22
CA SER A 77 -5.46 -51.31 -31.37
C SER A 77 -4.42 -51.61 -30.27
N PRO A 78 -4.79 -52.34 -29.20
CA PRO A 78 -3.86 -52.70 -28.12
C PRO A 78 -2.68 -53.56 -28.59
N ALA A 79 -2.89 -54.40 -29.61
CA ALA A 79 -1.84 -55.25 -30.18
C ALA A 79 -0.80 -54.42 -30.96
N GLU A 80 -1.25 -53.41 -31.70
CA GLU A 80 -0.37 -52.47 -32.42
C GLU A 80 0.45 -51.62 -31.44
N LEU A 81 -0.16 -51.16 -30.35
CA LEU A 81 0.54 -50.43 -29.30
C LEU A 81 1.61 -51.30 -28.62
N GLU A 82 1.30 -52.56 -28.31
CA GLU A 82 2.29 -53.50 -27.79
C GLU A 82 3.45 -53.72 -28.77
N GLN A 83 3.14 -53.93 -30.05
CA GLN A 83 4.16 -54.12 -31.08
C GLN A 83 5.04 -52.87 -31.22
N ALA A 84 4.45 -51.67 -31.18
CA ALA A 84 5.20 -50.42 -31.24
C ALA A 84 6.17 -50.26 -30.06
N LEU A 85 5.72 -50.62 -28.85
CA LEU A 85 6.53 -50.56 -27.62
C LEU A 85 7.63 -51.62 -27.53
N ASN A 86 7.46 -52.77 -28.19
CA ASN A 86 8.35 -53.94 -28.12
C ASN A 86 9.18 -54.22 -29.38
N SER A 87 8.86 -53.61 -30.53
CA SER A 87 9.56 -53.87 -31.79
C SER A 87 11.05 -53.49 -31.72
N SER A 88 11.90 -54.11 -32.54
CA SER A 88 13.28 -53.63 -32.75
C SER A 88 13.36 -52.38 -33.66
N ASN A 89 12.23 -51.93 -34.21
CA ASN A 89 12.13 -50.80 -35.12
C ASN A 89 12.49 -49.47 -34.42
N SER A 90 12.98 -48.50 -35.20
CA SER A 90 13.39 -47.15 -34.76
C SER A 90 12.24 -46.22 -34.37
N ALA A 91 10.99 -46.70 -34.30
CA ALA A 91 9.83 -45.90 -33.94
C ALA A 91 10.01 -45.25 -32.56
N ASN A 92 9.93 -43.91 -32.54
CA ASN A 92 10.12 -43.06 -31.37
C ASN A 92 8.92 -42.11 -31.16
N VAL A 93 7.93 -42.13 -32.07
CA VAL A 93 6.64 -41.46 -31.93
C VAL A 93 5.52 -42.47 -32.22
N ILE A 94 4.57 -42.58 -31.31
CA ILE A 94 3.38 -43.43 -31.41
C ILE A 94 2.17 -42.50 -31.47
N ARG A 95 1.47 -42.51 -32.60
CA ARG A 95 0.29 -41.68 -32.82
C ARG A 95 -0.99 -42.51 -32.72
N PHE A 96 -1.89 -42.08 -31.86
CA PHE A 96 -3.16 -42.76 -31.64
C PHE A 96 -4.19 -42.30 -32.68
N THR A 97 -4.70 -43.24 -33.47
CA THR A 97 -5.76 -42.96 -34.47
C THR A 97 -7.15 -43.34 -33.98
N ASN A 98 -7.23 -44.17 -32.91
CA ASN A 98 -8.45 -44.57 -32.24
C ASN A 98 -8.25 -44.62 -30.72
N ASP A 99 -9.34 -44.70 -29.96
CA ASP A 99 -9.29 -44.97 -28.52
C ASP A 99 -8.85 -46.43 -28.27
N ILE A 100 -7.93 -46.65 -27.34
CA ILE A 100 -7.32 -47.95 -27.07
C ILE A 100 -7.59 -48.37 -25.62
N THR A 101 -7.99 -49.63 -25.40
CA THR A 101 -8.12 -50.22 -24.06
C THR A 101 -7.13 -51.38 -23.87
N LEU A 102 -6.24 -51.29 -22.89
CA LEU A 102 -5.28 -52.34 -22.57
C LEU A 102 -5.97 -53.61 -22.06
N ILE A 103 -5.57 -54.75 -22.62
CA ILE A 103 -6.06 -56.09 -22.23
C ILE A 103 -5.05 -56.86 -21.38
N LYS A 104 -3.78 -56.44 -21.36
CA LYS A 104 -2.70 -57.00 -20.54
C LYS A 104 -1.70 -55.92 -20.14
N ASP A 105 -0.83 -56.22 -19.18
CA ASP A 105 0.30 -55.36 -18.84
C ASP A 105 1.28 -55.33 -20.02
N LEU A 106 1.74 -54.14 -20.38
CA LEU A 106 2.78 -53.93 -21.40
C LEU A 106 4.10 -53.62 -20.70
N LYS A 107 5.21 -53.86 -21.38
CA LYS A 107 6.55 -53.53 -20.89
C LYS A 107 7.30 -52.78 -21.97
N THR A 108 8.14 -51.81 -21.59
CA THR A 108 9.03 -51.13 -22.53
C THR A 108 10.31 -50.66 -21.85
N ASN A 109 11.43 -50.71 -22.57
CA ASN A 109 12.68 -50.03 -22.22
C ASN A 109 12.99 -48.87 -23.19
N LYS A 110 12.06 -48.55 -24.11
CA LYS A 110 12.24 -47.52 -25.13
C LYS A 110 11.88 -46.13 -24.62
N SER A 111 12.48 -45.12 -25.26
CA SER A 111 12.00 -43.74 -25.16
C SER A 111 11.09 -43.44 -26.34
N VAL A 112 9.85 -43.02 -26.07
CA VAL A 112 8.79 -42.82 -27.06
C VAL A 112 7.91 -41.63 -26.71
N ARG A 113 7.38 -40.94 -27.72
CA ARG A 113 6.31 -39.94 -27.55
C ARG A 113 4.95 -40.51 -27.92
N PHE A 114 3.96 -40.35 -27.06
CA PHE A 114 2.56 -40.68 -27.31
C PHE A 114 1.83 -39.42 -27.79
N GLU A 115 1.50 -39.38 -29.08
CA GLU A 115 0.64 -38.36 -29.68
C GLU A 115 -0.81 -38.85 -29.65
N GLY A 116 -1.57 -38.43 -28.65
CA GLY A 116 -2.94 -38.91 -28.48
C GLY A 116 -3.90 -38.41 -29.56
N ASN A 117 -3.64 -37.25 -30.18
CA ASN A 117 -4.55 -36.62 -31.15
C ASN A 117 -6.01 -36.50 -30.62
N GLY A 118 -6.16 -36.21 -29.32
CA GLY A 118 -7.43 -36.14 -28.62
C GLY A 118 -8.06 -37.49 -28.26
N ARG A 119 -7.36 -38.61 -28.49
CA ARG A 119 -7.82 -39.97 -28.19
C ARG A 119 -7.53 -40.39 -26.75
N GLN A 120 -8.19 -41.47 -26.34
CA GLN A 120 -8.07 -42.09 -25.03
C GLN A 120 -7.22 -43.36 -25.05
N LEU A 121 -6.35 -43.52 -24.04
CA LEU A 121 -5.75 -44.79 -23.64
C LEU A 121 -6.30 -45.22 -22.27
N SER A 122 -7.11 -46.27 -22.28
CA SER A 122 -7.70 -46.87 -21.08
C SER A 122 -6.87 -48.07 -20.60
N PHE A 123 -6.51 -48.08 -19.31
CA PHE A 123 -5.66 -49.10 -18.71
C PHE A 123 -6.44 -50.29 -18.15
N SER A 124 -7.72 -50.16 -17.78
CA SER A 124 -8.54 -51.27 -17.26
C SER A 124 -7.84 -52.13 -16.18
N SER A 125 -7.19 -51.48 -15.20
CA SER A 125 -6.35 -52.11 -14.15
C SER A 125 -5.09 -52.84 -14.64
N LYS A 126 -4.68 -52.61 -15.89
CA LYS A 126 -3.36 -52.95 -16.44
C LYS A 126 -2.38 -51.78 -16.26
N ARG A 127 -1.13 -51.99 -16.69
CA ARG A 127 -0.05 -51.00 -16.60
C ARG A 127 0.93 -51.11 -17.76
N ILE A 128 1.68 -50.03 -17.96
CA ILE A 128 2.92 -50.03 -18.74
C ILE A 128 4.10 -50.06 -17.76
N VAL A 129 4.84 -51.17 -17.77
CA VAL A 129 6.05 -51.38 -16.97
C VAL A 129 7.24 -50.78 -17.71
N MET A 130 7.84 -49.76 -17.12
CA MET A 130 8.96 -49.01 -17.67
C MET A 130 10.28 -49.55 -17.11
N ALA A 131 11.14 -50.05 -17.99
CA ALA A 131 12.42 -50.67 -17.68
C ALA A 131 13.59 -49.74 -18.01
N GLY A 132 14.72 -49.88 -17.31
CA GLY A 132 15.93 -49.10 -17.57
C GLY A 132 15.70 -47.59 -17.44
N SER A 133 16.12 -46.82 -18.45
CA SER A 133 15.98 -45.37 -18.53
C SER A 133 14.88 -44.92 -19.51
N ALA A 134 13.84 -45.76 -19.70
CA ALA A 134 12.72 -45.47 -20.60
C ALA A 134 12.09 -44.10 -20.33
N LYS A 135 11.80 -43.35 -21.39
CA LYS A 135 11.11 -42.04 -21.32
C LYS A 135 9.81 -42.08 -22.11
N ILE A 136 8.70 -41.68 -21.50
CA ILE A 136 7.42 -41.56 -22.20
C ILE A 136 6.98 -40.11 -22.18
N ASP A 137 6.91 -39.50 -23.36
CA ASP A 137 6.29 -38.19 -23.52
C ASP A 137 4.80 -38.34 -23.82
N LEU A 138 3.97 -37.47 -23.25
CA LEU A 138 2.52 -37.47 -23.41
C LEU A 138 2.08 -36.12 -23.96
N ILE A 139 1.36 -36.12 -25.09
CA ILE A 139 0.79 -34.90 -25.67
C ILE A 139 -0.61 -35.16 -26.23
N ASN A 140 -1.55 -34.25 -25.94
CA ASN A 140 -2.91 -34.28 -26.49
C ASN A 140 -3.58 -35.67 -26.34
N ILE A 141 -3.52 -36.24 -25.13
CA ILE A 141 -3.98 -37.60 -24.83
C ILE A 141 -4.79 -37.64 -23.54
N SER A 142 -5.84 -38.47 -23.53
CA SER A 142 -6.60 -38.80 -22.33
C SER A 142 -6.19 -40.18 -21.80
N LEU A 143 -5.73 -40.26 -20.55
CA LEU A 143 -5.34 -41.50 -19.89
C LEU A 143 -6.38 -41.86 -18.82
N PHE A 144 -6.88 -43.09 -18.85
CA PHE A 144 -7.95 -43.50 -17.93
C PHE A 144 -7.68 -44.86 -17.32
N ASN A 145 -7.77 -45.00 -16.00
CA ASN A 145 -7.73 -46.29 -15.32
C ASN A 145 -9.07 -46.58 -14.63
N GLY A 146 -10.00 -47.17 -15.39
CA GLY A 146 -11.44 -47.29 -15.07
C GLY A 146 -11.89 -48.30 -14.02
N GLY A 147 -11.06 -48.65 -13.03
CA GLY A 147 -11.50 -49.50 -11.92
C GLY A 147 -11.85 -48.66 -10.70
N THR A 148 -13.11 -48.68 -10.25
CA THR A 148 -13.45 -48.27 -8.87
C THR A 148 -12.59 -49.08 -7.91
N GLY A 149 -11.65 -48.43 -7.21
CA GLY A 149 -10.72 -49.09 -6.28
C GLY A 149 -9.37 -49.55 -6.86
N SER A 150 -9.04 -49.26 -8.12
CA SER A 150 -7.70 -49.58 -8.66
C SER A 150 -6.63 -48.68 -8.03
N THR A 151 -5.74 -49.27 -7.23
CA THR A 151 -4.57 -48.64 -6.60
C THR A 151 -3.30 -48.74 -7.46
N ARG A 152 -3.41 -49.30 -8.67
CA ARG A 152 -2.26 -49.54 -9.55
C ARG A 152 -1.98 -48.31 -10.41
N ALA A 153 -0.71 -47.91 -10.45
CA ALA A 153 -0.26 -46.87 -11.35
C ALA A 153 -0.37 -47.31 -12.82
N MET A 154 -0.79 -46.38 -13.69
CA MET A 154 -0.86 -46.59 -15.15
C MET A 154 0.53 -46.88 -15.73
N PHE A 155 1.52 -46.12 -15.28
CA PHE A 155 2.93 -46.36 -15.56
C PHE A 155 3.66 -46.74 -14.28
N ILE A 156 4.53 -47.75 -14.34
CA ILE A 156 5.28 -48.21 -13.16
C ILE A 156 6.73 -48.56 -13.49
N GLN A 157 7.63 -48.24 -12.57
CA GLN A 157 9.02 -48.66 -12.57
C GLN A 157 9.16 -50.19 -12.48
N GLU A 158 9.99 -50.81 -13.32
CA GLU A 158 10.19 -52.28 -13.32
C GLU A 158 10.98 -52.77 -12.09
N LYS A 159 12.11 -52.11 -11.81
CA LYS A 159 13.07 -52.51 -10.77
C LYS A 159 13.60 -51.28 -10.06
N SER A 160 14.02 -51.43 -8.80
CA SER A 160 14.49 -50.30 -7.99
C SER A 160 15.69 -49.54 -8.57
N SER A 161 16.48 -50.17 -9.43
CA SER A 161 17.64 -49.54 -10.11
C SER A 161 17.29 -48.85 -11.44
N SER A 162 16.03 -48.90 -11.89
CA SER A 162 15.59 -48.22 -13.11
C SER A 162 15.20 -46.77 -12.81
N ASN A 163 15.32 -45.88 -13.79
CA ASN A 163 15.12 -44.45 -13.62
C ASN A 163 14.27 -43.93 -14.79
N PRO A 164 13.01 -44.43 -14.90
CA PRO A 164 12.11 -44.06 -15.97
C PRO A 164 11.61 -42.63 -15.83
N THR A 165 11.29 -41.98 -16.96
CA THR A 165 10.76 -40.62 -16.98
C THR A 165 9.41 -40.55 -17.69
N ILE A 166 8.46 -39.81 -17.13
CA ILE A 166 7.27 -39.35 -17.86
C ILE A 166 7.35 -37.85 -18.05
N ASN A 167 7.16 -37.38 -19.28
CA ASN A 167 7.06 -35.97 -19.58
C ASN A 167 5.66 -35.66 -20.13
N VAL A 168 4.92 -34.79 -19.47
CA VAL A 168 3.66 -34.25 -19.97
C VAL A 168 3.98 -32.99 -20.77
N LEU A 169 3.63 -32.95 -22.05
CA LEU A 169 3.98 -31.85 -22.96
C LEU A 169 2.88 -30.80 -23.10
N GLY A 170 1.64 -31.13 -22.72
CA GLY A 170 0.47 -30.27 -22.85
C GLY A 170 -0.77 -31.02 -23.32
N ASP A 171 -1.95 -30.47 -22.98
CA ASP A 171 -3.26 -31.02 -23.32
C ASP A 171 -3.43 -32.48 -22.86
N VAL A 172 -2.86 -32.84 -21.71
CA VAL A 172 -2.99 -34.19 -21.13
C VAL A 172 -4.05 -34.20 -20.04
N VAL A 173 -4.99 -35.14 -20.16
CA VAL A 173 -5.98 -35.43 -19.12
C VAL A 173 -5.71 -36.83 -18.58
N SER A 174 -5.51 -36.98 -17.27
CA SER A 174 -5.35 -38.30 -16.65
C SER A 174 -6.35 -38.52 -15.53
N SER A 175 -7.02 -39.67 -15.51
CA SER A 175 -7.89 -40.08 -14.42
C SER A 175 -7.48 -41.47 -13.91
N GLY A 176 -6.77 -41.48 -12.79
CA GLY A 176 -6.17 -42.63 -12.12
C GLY A 176 -4.80 -42.29 -11.54
N TYR A 177 -4.19 -43.23 -10.83
CA TYR A 177 -2.81 -43.12 -10.38
C TYR A 177 -1.87 -43.12 -11.60
N LEU A 178 -1.27 -41.97 -11.93
CA LEU A 178 -0.53 -41.80 -13.17
C LEU A 178 0.79 -42.59 -13.15
N PHE A 179 1.64 -42.34 -12.16
CA PHE A 179 3.01 -42.84 -12.19
C PHE A 179 3.55 -43.25 -10.82
N SER A 180 4.16 -44.43 -10.75
CA SER A 180 4.88 -44.90 -9.57
C SER A 180 6.31 -45.31 -9.91
N ALA A 181 7.27 -44.52 -9.44
CA ALA A 181 8.69 -44.76 -9.59
C ALA A 181 9.53 -44.14 -8.44
N PRO A 182 9.28 -44.52 -7.18
CA PRO A 182 9.82 -43.84 -6.00
C PRO A 182 11.34 -44.01 -5.79
N THR A 183 12.00 -44.88 -6.56
CA THR A 183 13.43 -45.21 -6.37
C THR A 183 14.35 -44.68 -7.48
N GLY A 184 13.85 -43.76 -8.31
CA GLY A 184 14.69 -43.05 -9.29
C GLY A 184 13.95 -42.49 -10.50
N GLY A 185 12.62 -42.63 -10.60
CA GLY A 185 11.89 -42.11 -11.74
C GLY A 185 11.46 -40.66 -11.58
N SER A 186 11.24 -39.99 -12.72
CA SER A 186 10.96 -38.56 -12.79
C SER A 186 9.64 -38.27 -13.52
N LEU A 187 8.83 -37.37 -13.00
CA LEU A 187 7.64 -36.82 -13.67
C LEU A 187 7.87 -35.34 -13.96
N THR A 188 7.87 -34.97 -15.24
CA THR A 188 7.98 -33.59 -15.71
C THR A 188 6.64 -33.15 -16.29
N VAL A 189 6.14 -31.96 -15.94
CA VAL A 189 4.92 -31.38 -16.50
C VAL A 189 5.22 -30.05 -17.17
N ALA A 190 4.94 -29.99 -18.46
CA ALA A 190 5.09 -28.83 -19.34
C ALA A 190 3.77 -28.54 -20.07
N GLY A 191 3.76 -27.44 -20.85
CA GLY A 191 2.62 -27.04 -21.65
C GLY A 191 1.39 -26.65 -20.81
N LYS A 192 0.29 -26.36 -21.51
CA LYS A 192 -0.94 -25.85 -20.89
C LYS A 192 -2.04 -26.91 -20.87
N ASN A 193 -3.14 -26.59 -20.18
CA ASN A 193 -4.37 -27.40 -20.13
C ASN A 193 -4.22 -28.81 -19.55
N ASN A 194 -3.24 -29.05 -18.68
CA ASN A 194 -3.09 -30.36 -18.05
C ASN A 194 -4.08 -30.52 -16.90
N SER A 195 -4.69 -31.70 -16.80
CA SER A 195 -5.64 -32.04 -15.73
C SER A 195 -5.40 -33.47 -15.25
N PHE A 196 -5.17 -33.64 -13.95
CA PHE A 196 -4.92 -34.94 -13.33
C PHE A 196 -5.93 -35.19 -12.21
N SER A 197 -6.53 -36.37 -12.17
CA SER A 197 -7.39 -36.81 -11.08
C SER A 197 -7.00 -38.22 -10.63
N GLY A 198 -6.87 -38.44 -9.33
CA GLY A 198 -6.58 -39.74 -8.73
C GLY A 198 -7.83 -40.61 -8.65
N SER A 199 -7.64 -41.93 -8.55
CA SER A 199 -8.74 -42.85 -8.21
C SER A 199 -9.16 -42.68 -6.74
N GLN A 200 -10.31 -43.27 -6.36
CA GLN A 200 -10.93 -43.16 -5.02
C GLN A 200 -10.04 -43.53 -3.81
N SER A 201 -8.84 -44.07 -4.03
CA SER A 201 -7.89 -44.42 -2.96
C SER A 201 -6.43 -44.08 -3.31
N SER A 202 -6.18 -43.19 -4.28
CA SER A 202 -4.83 -43.03 -4.84
C SER A 202 -4.32 -41.58 -4.96
N MET A 203 -3.00 -41.53 -5.15
CA MET A 203 -2.14 -40.39 -5.45
C MET A 203 -2.15 -40.10 -6.96
N ILE A 204 -1.60 -38.97 -7.40
CA ILE A 204 -1.27 -38.78 -8.82
C ILE A 204 0.10 -39.38 -9.13
N ALA A 205 1.09 -39.14 -8.27
CA ALA A 205 2.46 -39.59 -8.48
C ALA A 205 3.18 -39.95 -7.16
N ASP A 206 3.93 -41.06 -7.16
CA ASP A 206 4.96 -41.41 -6.16
C ASP A 206 6.28 -41.58 -6.92
N VAL A 207 7.12 -40.55 -6.94
CA VAL A 207 8.27 -40.43 -7.83
C VAL A 207 9.53 -40.06 -7.06
N ASN A 208 10.71 -40.20 -7.68
CA ASN A 208 11.92 -39.60 -7.13
C ASN A 208 12.01 -38.12 -7.53
N ASP A 209 11.69 -37.73 -8.75
CA ASP A 209 11.75 -36.32 -9.14
C ASP A 209 10.41 -35.83 -9.67
N PHE A 210 9.95 -34.68 -9.19
CA PHE A 210 8.77 -34.00 -9.72
C PHE A 210 9.14 -32.59 -10.17
N LYS A 211 8.92 -32.30 -11.45
CA LYS A 211 9.24 -31.01 -12.03
C LYS A 211 8.05 -30.45 -12.80
N VAL A 212 7.71 -29.20 -12.54
CA VAL A 212 6.82 -28.41 -13.42
C VAL A 212 7.69 -27.39 -14.13
N GLU A 213 7.63 -27.37 -15.46
CA GLU A 213 8.43 -26.47 -16.28
C GLU A 213 7.87 -25.04 -16.26
N ASP A 214 8.69 -24.09 -16.71
CA ASP A 214 8.29 -22.68 -16.82
C ASP A 214 7.05 -22.53 -17.72
N ASN A 215 6.13 -21.64 -17.34
CA ASN A 215 4.88 -21.34 -18.03
C ASN A 215 3.92 -22.54 -18.19
N ALA A 216 4.19 -23.66 -17.50
CA ALA A 216 3.31 -24.81 -17.53
C ALA A 216 2.03 -24.53 -16.72
N GLN A 217 0.91 -25.09 -17.18
CA GLN A 217 -0.38 -24.94 -16.50
C GLN A 217 -0.96 -26.31 -16.16
N ILE A 218 -1.12 -26.55 -14.86
CA ILE A 218 -1.92 -27.64 -14.30
C ILE A 218 -3.23 -27.03 -13.84
N LYS A 219 -4.24 -27.06 -14.71
CA LYS A 219 -5.56 -26.50 -14.42
C LYS A 219 -6.17 -27.15 -13.19
N LYS A 220 -5.90 -28.44 -13.00
CA LYS A 220 -6.51 -29.26 -11.96
C LYS A 220 -5.63 -30.46 -11.63
N MET A 221 -5.38 -30.67 -10.35
CA MET A 221 -4.78 -31.88 -9.80
C MET A 221 -5.58 -32.32 -8.57
N GLU A 222 -6.45 -33.31 -8.69
CA GLU A 222 -7.27 -33.81 -7.58
C GLU A 222 -6.80 -35.20 -7.14
N ALA A 223 -6.47 -35.38 -5.87
CA ALA A 223 -6.14 -36.68 -5.30
C ALA A 223 -6.97 -36.97 -4.05
N VAL A 224 -7.13 -38.26 -3.73
CA VAL A 224 -7.77 -38.66 -2.47
C VAL A 224 -6.76 -38.61 -1.34
N ASP A 225 -5.63 -39.30 -1.49
CA ASP A 225 -4.47 -39.22 -0.57
C ASP A 225 -3.51 -38.11 -1.05
N ASN A 226 -2.22 -38.15 -0.67
CA ASN A 226 -1.28 -37.13 -1.11
C ASN A 226 -1.22 -37.04 -2.64
N ALA A 227 -1.31 -35.82 -3.19
CA ALA A 227 -1.35 -35.64 -4.64
C ALA A 227 -0.02 -36.01 -5.28
N ILE A 228 1.08 -35.42 -4.77
CA ILE A 228 2.44 -35.72 -5.17
C ILE A 228 3.26 -36.18 -3.97
N LYS A 229 3.91 -37.34 -4.11
CA LYS A 229 4.90 -37.84 -3.15
C LYS A 229 6.25 -38.00 -3.81
N VAL A 230 7.27 -37.51 -3.11
CA VAL A 230 8.65 -37.50 -3.56
C VAL A 230 9.51 -38.37 -2.65
N GLY A 231 10.30 -39.25 -3.26
CA GLY A 231 11.20 -40.19 -2.59
C GLY A 231 12.31 -39.51 -1.78
N LYS A 232 13.04 -40.31 -1.00
CA LYS A 232 14.03 -39.79 -0.03
C LYS A 232 15.20 -39.02 -0.65
N SER A 233 15.61 -39.39 -1.86
CA SER A 233 16.72 -38.78 -2.62
C SER A 233 16.23 -37.83 -3.73
N GLY A 234 14.95 -37.49 -3.68
CA GLY A 234 14.25 -36.85 -4.77
C GLY A 234 14.35 -35.35 -4.83
N THR A 235 14.06 -34.76 -5.99
CA THR A 235 13.93 -33.32 -6.17
C THR A 235 12.49 -32.90 -6.47
N ILE A 236 12.13 -31.69 -6.07
CA ILE A 236 10.82 -31.12 -6.39
C ILE A 236 10.93 -29.65 -6.75
N SER A 237 10.42 -29.27 -7.93
CA SER A 237 10.53 -27.90 -8.44
C SER A 237 9.31 -27.49 -9.27
N ILE A 238 8.99 -26.20 -9.18
CA ILE A 238 7.92 -25.52 -9.89
C ILE A 238 8.56 -24.36 -10.65
N GLY A 239 8.46 -24.37 -11.97
CA GLY A 239 9.09 -23.40 -12.85
C GLY A 239 8.48 -22.00 -12.76
N LYS A 240 9.13 -21.04 -13.41
CA LYS A 240 8.72 -19.64 -13.46
C LYS A 240 7.38 -19.48 -14.16
N TYR A 241 6.51 -18.63 -13.61
CA TYR A 241 5.16 -18.37 -14.12
C TYR A 241 4.31 -19.64 -14.34
N ALA A 242 4.65 -20.74 -13.67
CA ALA A 242 3.86 -21.95 -13.72
C ALA A 242 2.62 -21.78 -12.84
N GLU A 243 1.49 -22.33 -13.29
CA GLU A 243 0.21 -22.24 -12.58
C GLU A 243 -0.28 -23.63 -12.19
N MET A 244 -0.66 -23.80 -10.93
CA MET A 244 -1.16 -25.07 -10.43
C MET A 244 -2.31 -24.93 -9.46
N ASN A 245 -3.35 -25.72 -9.67
CA ASN A 245 -4.45 -25.89 -8.72
C ASN A 245 -4.49 -27.35 -8.25
N ILE A 246 -4.22 -27.57 -6.96
CA ILE A 246 -4.14 -28.89 -6.36
C ILE A 246 -5.19 -29.06 -5.27
N GLN A 247 -5.79 -30.23 -5.20
CA GLN A 247 -6.68 -30.62 -4.13
C GLN A 247 -6.35 -32.03 -3.66
N SER A 248 -6.25 -32.19 -2.33
CA SER A 248 -6.05 -33.48 -1.66
C SER A 248 -7.10 -33.67 -0.56
N ASN A 249 -7.86 -34.77 -0.62
CA ASN A 249 -8.99 -34.96 0.30
C ASN A 249 -8.58 -35.50 1.68
N THR A 250 -7.51 -36.29 1.77
CA THR A 250 -7.09 -36.97 3.02
C THR A 250 -5.60 -36.85 3.32
N GLY A 251 -4.76 -36.43 2.36
CA GLY A 251 -3.31 -36.27 2.52
C GLY A 251 -2.82 -34.83 2.31
N TYR A 252 -1.52 -34.67 2.07
CA TYR A 252 -0.88 -33.40 1.67
C TYR A 252 -0.97 -33.17 0.17
N SER A 253 -1.05 -31.91 -0.28
CA SER A 253 -0.91 -31.63 -1.72
C SER A 253 0.51 -31.97 -2.20
N TYR A 254 1.52 -31.63 -1.39
CA TYR A 254 2.92 -32.03 -1.61
C TYR A 254 3.49 -32.72 -0.39
N TYR A 255 3.94 -33.96 -0.57
CA TYR A 255 4.63 -34.74 0.45
C TYR A 255 6.05 -35.10 0.00
N ALA A 256 7.00 -34.24 0.35
CA ALA A 256 8.41 -34.37 0.01
C ALA A 256 9.32 -34.09 1.23
N PRO A 257 9.12 -34.78 2.37
CA PRO A 257 9.73 -34.41 3.65
C PRO A 257 11.28 -34.49 3.70
N ASN A 258 11.92 -35.03 2.65
CA ASN A 258 13.38 -35.13 2.55
C ASN A 258 13.97 -34.22 1.45
N SER A 259 13.12 -33.49 0.72
CA SER A 259 13.53 -32.71 -0.45
C SER A 259 13.27 -31.22 -0.23
N THR A 260 14.08 -30.38 -0.87
CA THR A 260 13.82 -28.95 -0.98
C THR A 260 12.80 -28.71 -2.08
N LEU A 261 11.74 -27.95 -1.78
CA LEU A 261 10.82 -27.45 -2.80
C LEU A 261 11.31 -26.10 -3.32
N LEU A 262 11.51 -26.02 -4.64
CA LEU A 262 11.85 -24.80 -5.36
C LEU A 262 10.61 -24.27 -6.09
N ILE A 263 10.26 -23.01 -5.87
CA ILE A 263 9.17 -22.32 -6.57
C ILE A 263 9.75 -21.12 -7.30
N GLY A 264 9.65 -21.14 -8.62
CA GLY A 264 10.20 -20.11 -9.50
C GLY A 264 9.40 -18.81 -9.47
N GLU A 265 10.05 -17.77 -10.00
CA GLU A 265 9.53 -16.41 -10.08
C GLU A 265 8.13 -16.34 -10.71
N GLY A 266 7.22 -15.59 -10.10
CA GLY A 266 5.87 -15.38 -10.61
C GLY A 266 4.97 -16.62 -10.67
N ALA A 267 5.39 -17.76 -10.10
CA ALA A 267 4.59 -18.97 -10.08
C ALA A 267 3.35 -18.82 -9.18
N ILE A 268 2.26 -19.48 -9.56
CA ILE A 268 0.98 -19.47 -8.83
C ILE A 268 0.67 -20.89 -8.36
N VAL A 269 0.58 -21.09 -7.05
CA VAL A 269 0.28 -22.39 -6.43
C VAL A 269 -0.94 -22.27 -5.52
N ASN A 270 -2.06 -22.81 -5.98
CA ASN A 270 -3.27 -22.94 -5.18
C ASN A 270 -3.41 -24.37 -4.71
N SER A 271 -3.66 -24.57 -3.41
CA SER A 271 -3.78 -25.91 -2.85
C SER A 271 -4.82 -25.98 -1.75
N THR A 272 -5.76 -26.93 -1.85
CA THR A 272 -6.69 -27.29 -0.77
C THR A 272 -6.44 -28.70 -0.29
N SER A 273 -6.21 -28.88 1.01
CA SER A 273 -5.85 -30.17 1.59
C SER A 273 -6.55 -30.44 2.91
N LEU A 274 -6.67 -31.70 3.32
CA LEU A 274 -7.08 -32.02 4.69
C LEU A 274 -5.89 -31.96 5.66
N TYR A 275 -4.73 -32.55 5.36
CA TYR A 275 -3.62 -32.67 6.33
C TYR A 275 -2.58 -31.51 6.26
N GLY A 276 -2.59 -30.70 5.21
CA GLY A 276 -1.61 -29.63 5.02
C GLY A 276 -1.27 -29.43 3.55
N GLY A 277 -1.02 -28.19 3.12
CA GLY A 277 -0.70 -27.90 1.73
C GLY A 277 0.64 -28.51 1.33
N ILE A 278 1.67 -28.26 2.14
CA ILE A 278 3.05 -28.62 1.81
C ILE A 278 3.77 -29.23 3.00
N SER A 279 4.46 -30.36 2.79
CA SER A 279 5.38 -30.97 3.76
C SER A 279 6.71 -31.29 3.11
N VAL A 280 7.77 -30.54 3.44
CA VAL A 280 9.08 -30.56 2.77
C VAL A 280 10.26 -30.60 3.75
N ASN A 281 11.48 -30.83 3.26
CA ASN A 281 12.69 -30.66 4.08
C ASN A 281 13.07 -29.18 4.21
N ALA A 282 13.03 -28.45 3.11
CA ALA A 282 13.28 -27.01 3.03
C ALA A 282 12.42 -26.43 1.91
N MET A 283 12.29 -25.10 1.85
CA MET A 283 11.56 -24.42 0.79
C MET A 283 12.26 -23.15 0.35
N GLN A 284 12.28 -22.90 -0.96
CA GLN A 284 12.73 -21.67 -1.57
C GLN A 284 11.68 -21.19 -2.55
N ILE A 285 11.26 -19.93 -2.39
CA ILE A 285 10.28 -19.25 -3.25
C ILE A 285 10.96 -18.01 -3.82
N ASP A 286 11.04 -17.92 -5.13
CA ASP A 286 11.54 -16.75 -5.84
C ASP A 286 10.51 -15.59 -5.85
N ASN A 287 10.94 -14.44 -6.36
CA ASN A 287 10.15 -13.21 -6.37
C ASN A 287 8.80 -13.34 -7.11
N ASP A 288 7.85 -12.46 -6.80
CA ASP A 288 6.56 -12.33 -7.48
C ASP A 288 5.62 -13.55 -7.39
N ALA A 289 6.03 -14.62 -6.69
CA ALA A 289 5.26 -15.84 -6.56
C ALA A 289 4.01 -15.66 -5.67
N LYS A 290 2.96 -16.43 -5.94
CA LYS A 290 1.68 -16.38 -5.23
C LYS A 290 1.24 -17.76 -4.77
N LEU A 291 1.03 -17.90 -3.47
CA LEU A 291 0.57 -19.15 -2.85
C LEU A 291 -0.75 -18.90 -2.11
N ASP A 292 -1.81 -19.64 -2.44
CA ASP A 292 -3.04 -19.72 -1.65
C ASP A 292 -3.26 -21.17 -1.20
N LEU A 293 -2.99 -21.42 0.08
CA LEU A 293 -2.99 -22.75 0.66
C LEU A 293 -4.09 -22.86 1.72
N SER A 294 -4.87 -23.95 1.67
CA SER A 294 -5.82 -24.29 2.72
C SER A 294 -5.62 -25.70 3.30
N SER A 295 -5.82 -25.83 4.62
CA SER A 295 -5.74 -27.09 5.36
C SER A 295 -6.96 -27.32 6.27
N GLY A 296 -7.49 -28.55 6.31
CA GLY A 296 -8.74 -28.85 7.02
C GLY A 296 -8.60 -29.44 8.44
N LYS A 297 -7.49 -30.11 8.74
CA LYS A 297 -7.29 -30.87 10.00
C LYS A 297 -6.67 -30.03 11.10
N THR A 298 -6.95 -30.36 12.35
CA THR A 298 -6.29 -29.75 13.53
C THR A 298 -4.93 -30.39 13.81
N GLY A 299 -4.08 -29.68 14.57
CA GLY A 299 -2.77 -30.19 15.00
C GLY A 299 -1.67 -30.12 13.93
N THR A 300 -0.55 -30.81 14.17
CA THR A 300 0.66 -30.71 13.31
C THR A 300 0.49 -31.38 11.94
N THR A 301 -0.39 -32.38 11.85
CA THR A 301 -0.85 -32.99 10.59
C THR A 301 -1.95 -32.18 9.94
N GLY A 302 -2.12 -30.91 10.30
CA GLY A 302 -3.01 -29.95 9.67
C GLY A 302 -2.28 -28.68 9.25
N THR A 303 -0.94 -28.70 9.29
CA THR A 303 -0.12 -27.50 9.08
C THR A 303 -0.15 -27.10 7.62
N GLY A 304 -0.45 -25.83 7.31
CA GLY A 304 -0.48 -25.33 5.94
C GLY A 304 0.84 -25.54 5.21
N ILE A 305 1.94 -25.04 5.79
CA ILE A 305 3.32 -25.29 5.33
C ILE A 305 4.14 -25.89 6.45
N LYS A 306 4.64 -27.11 6.25
CA LYS A 306 5.54 -27.79 7.16
C LYS A 306 6.90 -28.00 6.52
N SER A 307 7.95 -27.57 7.22
CA SER A 307 9.35 -27.75 6.80
C SER A 307 10.20 -28.28 7.96
N THR A 308 11.20 -29.12 7.67
CA THR A 308 12.16 -29.54 8.72
C THR A 308 13.37 -28.62 8.83
N ARG A 309 13.63 -27.77 7.83
CA ARG A 309 14.68 -26.73 7.79
C ARG A 309 14.05 -25.37 7.48
N GLY A 310 14.89 -24.35 7.32
CA GLY A 310 14.46 -22.99 7.00
C GLY A 310 13.67 -22.88 5.69
N ILE A 311 12.95 -21.76 5.58
CA ILE A 311 12.16 -21.38 4.41
C ILE A 311 12.66 -19.99 3.97
N THR A 312 12.96 -19.84 2.70
CA THR A 312 13.37 -18.55 2.11
C THR A 312 12.36 -18.14 1.05
N ILE A 313 11.88 -16.90 1.16
CA ILE A 313 10.85 -16.33 0.29
C ILE A 313 11.40 -15.01 -0.23
N GLY A 314 11.35 -14.82 -1.54
CA GLY A 314 11.85 -13.64 -2.23
C GLY A 314 11.01 -12.38 -1.98
N ASP A 315 11.12 -11.46 -2.92
CA ASP A 315 10.47 -10.15 -2.86
C ASP A 315 9.11 -10.17 -3.58
N ASN A 316 8.21 -9.26 -3.21
CA ASN A 316 6.92 -9.06 -3.86
C ASN A 316 6.06 -10.34 -3.97
N THR A 317 6.16 -11.23 -2.99
CA THR A 317 5.38 -12.47 -2.97
C THR A 317 4.08 -12.30 -2.17
N SER A 318 3.07 -13.10 -2.49
CA SER A 318 1.83 -13.19 -1.71
C SER A 318 1.66 -14.60 -1.17
N ILE A 319 1.66 -14.74 0.15
CA ILE A 319 1.56 -16.01 0.86
C ILE A 319 0.32 -16.00 1.73
N LYS A 320 -0.70 -16.73 1.28
CA LYS A 320 -1.94 -16.94 2.03
C LYS A 320 -2.03 -18.38 2.49
N VAL A 321 -2.19 -18.57 3.79
CA VAL A 321 -2.35 -19.90 4.42
C VAL A 321 -3.53 -19.87 5.37
N SER A 322 -4.54 -20.71 5.12
CA SER A 322 -5.74 -20.80 5.95
C SER A 322 -5.98 -22.23 6.43
N GLY A 323 -6.36 -22.44 7.68
CA GLY A 323 -6.75 -23.77 8.12
C GLY A 323 -6.89 -23.99 9.62
N SER A 324 -7.17 -25.23 10.00
CA SER A 324 -7.39 -25.61 11.40
C SER A 324 -6.10 -25.90 12.18
N GLY A 325 -5.01 -26.26 11.49
CA GLY A 325 -3.72 -26.56 12.09
C GLY A 325 -2.87 -25.32 12.35
N ASN A 326 -1.55 -25.50 12.39
CA ASN A 326 -0.64 -24.35 12.36
C ASN A 326 -0.59 -23.76 10.94
N GLY A 327 -0.36 -22.46 10.80
CA GLY A 327 -0.17 -21.85 9.48
C GLY A 327 1.13 -22.32 8.83
N ILE A 328 2.25 -21.85 9.36
CA ILE A 328 3.61 -22.23 8.92
C ILE A 328 4.38 -22.80 10.10
N GLN A 329 5.02 -23.96 9.92
CA GLN A 329 5.83 -24.59 10.95
C GLN A 329 7.17 -25.09 10.39
N THR A 330 8.27 -24.66 11.02
CA THR A 330 9.59 -25.31 10.87
C THR A 330 9.94 -26.12 12.12
N THR A 331 10.44 -27.34 11.98
CA THR A 331 10.69 -28.23 13.15
C THR A 331 12.16 -28.48 13.49
N GLY A 332 13.12 -28.15 12.62
CA GLY A 332 14.54 -28.36 12.90
C GLY A 332 15.14 -27.24 13.73
N THR A 333 16.10 -27.57 14.61
CA THR A 333 16.87 -26.57 15.37
C THR A 333 17.57 -25.58 14.44
N GLY A 334 17.48 -24.28 14.72
CA GLY A 334 18.09 -23.23 13.89
C GLY A 334 17.37 -22.99 12.55
N SER A 335 16.19 -23.56 12.35
CA SER A 335 15.40 -23.33 11.13
C SER A 335 14.72 -21.98 11.19
N VAL A 336 15.16 -21.06 10.32
CA VAL A 336 14.62 -19.71 10.22
C VAL A 336 13.72 -19.57 9.00
N ILE A 337 12.62 -18.83 9.13
CA ILE A 337 11.81 -18.38 8.00
C ILE A 337 12.26 -16.95 7.65
N THR A 338 12.57 -16.71 6.38
CA THR A 338 12.99 -15.38 5.89
C THR A 338 12.14 -14.98 4.69
N PHE A 339 11.46 -13.85 4.82
CA PHE A 339 10.80 -13.15 3.73
C PHE A 339 11.68 -11.97 3.30
N GLY A 340 11.79 -11.75 1.99
CA GLY A 340 12.37 -10.55 1.39
C GLY A 340 11.51 -9.30 1.65
N ILE A 341 11.57 -8.34 0.75
CA ILE A 341 10.81 -7.07 0.86
C ILE A 341 9.47 -7.14 0.11
N GLN A 342 8.57 -6.21 0.42
CA GLN A 342 7.30 -6.02 -0.32
C GLN A 342 6.36 -7.23 -0.31
N ASN A 343 6.38 -8.03 0.75
CA ASN A 343 5.59 -9.27 0.80
C ASN A 343 4.19 -9.05 1.41
N ASP A 344 3.18 -9.73 0.88
CA ASP A 344 1.83 -9.83 1.47
C ASP A 344 1.66 -11.19 2.15
N ILE A 345 1.63 -11.19 3.49
CA ILE A 345 1.65 -12.40 4.31
C ILE A 345 0.33 -12.50 5.08
N ASN A 346 -0.52 -13.46 4.72
CA ASN A 346 -1.82 -13.67 5.36
C ASN A 346 -1.98 -15.10 5.90
N ILE A 347 -1.96 -15.24 7.22
CA ILE A 347 -2.03 -16.51 7.92
C ILE A 347 -3.26 -16.58 8.82
N GLU A 348 -4.12 -17.57 8.57
CA GLU A 348 -5.31 -17.87 9.36
C GLU A 348 -5.22 -19.30 9.93
N SER A 349 -5.22 -19.43 11.26
CA SER A 349 -5.06 -20.69 11.99
C SER A 349 -6.16 -20.87 13.05
N ALA A 350 -7.27 -21.50 12.66
CA ALA A 350 -8.51 -21.56 13.45
C ALA A 350 -8.41 -22.37 14.77
N ALA A 351 -7.46 -23.28 14.91
CA ALA A 351 -7.23 -24.01 16.17
C ALA A 351 -5.74 -24.16 16.56
N GLY A 352 -4.82 -23.76 15.68
CA GLY A 352 -3.37 -23.83 15.88
C GLY A 352 -2.72 -22.46 16.12
N SER A 353 -1.40 -22.45 16.03
CA SER A 353 -0.56 -21.24 16.03
C SER A 353 -0.37 -20.73 14.60
N GLY A 354 -0.18 -19.42 14.42
CA GLY A 354 0.04 -18.85 13.09
C GLY A 354 1.37 -19.30 12.48
N ILE A 355 2.48 -18.83 13.06
CA ILE A 355 3.85 -19.14 12.62
C ILE A 355 4.62 -19.75 13.78
N VAL A 356 5.28 -20.89 13.55
CA VAL A 356 6.09 -21.61 14.54
C VAL A 356 7.46 -21.93 13.94
N THR A 357 8.52 -21.30 14.43
CA THR A 357 9.87 -21.43 13.85
C THR A 357 10.98 -21.23 14.89
N ASP A 358 12.26 -21.44 14.54
CA ASP A 358 13.37 -21.07 15.42
C ASP A 358 13.59 -19.56 15.40
N GLY A 359 13.45 -18.95 14.22
CA GLY A 359 13.47 -17.50 14.03
C GLY A 359 12.71 -17.03 12.79
N LEU A 360 12.27 -15.78 12.82
CA LEU A 360 11.47 -15.16 11.75
C LEU A 360 12.08 -13.82 11.35
N ASN A 361 12.40 -13.68 10.06
CA ASN A 361 12.86 -12.43 9.45
C ASN A 361 11.87 -12.01 8.36
N ILE A 362 11.42 -10.75 8.39
CA ILE A 362 10.54 -10.17 7.37
C ILE A 362 11.15 -8.84 6.93
N GLY A 363 11.38 -8.66 5.63
CA GLY A 363 11.91 -7.42 5.07
C GLY A 363 10.90 -6.26 5.10
N VAL A 364 11.39 -5.05 4.82
CA VAL A 364 10.60 -3.82 4.77
C VAL A 364 9.52 -3.85 3.69
N GLU A 365 8.56 -2.93 3.77
CA GLU A 365 7.44 -2.77 2.84
C GLU A 365 6.51 -3.98 2.79
N SER A 366 6.57 -4.85 3.80
CA SER A 366 5.76 -6.06 3.87
C SER A 366 4.54 -5.87 4.77
N ASP A 367 3.38 -6.32 4.28
CA ASP A 367 2.14 -6.38 5.05
C ASP A 367 1.96 -7.76 5.67
N VAL A 368 1.68 -7.80 6.97
CA VAL A 368 1.59 -9.03 7.75
C VAL A 368 0.25 -9.09 8.48
N LEU A 369 -0.54 -10.12 8.17
CA LEU A 369 -1.76 -10.48 8.89
C LEU A 369 -1.63 -11.90 9.45
N VAL A 370 -1.66 -12.04 10.77
CA VAL A 370 -1.65 -13.34 11.44
C VAL A 370 -2.81 -13.44 12.41
N ASN A 371 -3.79 -14.29 12.08
CA ASN A 371 -4.92 -14.60 12.93
C ASN A 371 -4.84 -16.06 13.39
N SER A 372 -4.67 -16.30 14.68
CA SER A 372 -4.56 -17.65 15.22
C SER A 372 -5.40 -17.88 16.46
N TYR A 373 -5.77 -19.12 16.72
CA TYR A 373 -6.39 -19.49 17.99
C TYR A 373 -5.37 -19.58 19.13
N LYS A 374 -4.20 -20.21 18.91
CA LYS A 374 -3.11 -20.26 19.90
C LYS A 374 -2.20 -19.04 19.76
N ASP A 375 -0.92 -19.18 20.11
CA ASP A 375 0.08 -18.13 19.91
C ASP A 375 0.18 -17.78 18.41
N ALA A 376 0.20 -16.49 18.08
CA ALA A 376 0.24 -16.05 16.68
C ALA A 376 1.61 -16.28 16.05
N ILE A 377 2.66 -15.83 16.72
CA ILE A 377 4.05 -16.07 16.30
C ILE A 377 4.80 -16.71 17.46
N VAL A 378 5.43 -17.86 17.19
CA VAL A 378 6.25 -18.62 18.14
C VAL A 378 7.66 -18.77 17.57
N THR A 379 8.65 -18.21 18.28
CA THR A 379 10.06 -18.36 17.93
C THR A 379 10.90 -18.91 19.09
N ASP A 380 11.98 -19.62 18.77
CA ASP A 380 12.99 -20.05 19.76
C ASP A 380 14.12 -19.00 19.84
N LYS A 381 15.38 -19.42 19.93
CA LYS A 381 16.52 -18.54 20.23
C LYS A 381 16.86 -17.50 19.16
N ALA A 382 16.53 -17.76 17.89
CA ALA A 382 16.86 -16.83 16.80
C ALA A 382 15.95 -15.58 16.80
N GLY A 383 14.77 -15.65 17.41
CA GLY A 383 13.92 -14.48 17.65
C GLY A 383 13.11 -14.01 16.44
N VAL A 384 12.63 -12.78 16.51
CA VAL A 384 11.81 -12.13 15.48
C VAL A 384 12.47 -10.82 15.06
N SER A 385 12.59 -10.60 13.75
CA SER A 385 12.98 -9.33 13.14
C SER A 385 11.98 -9.00 12.03
N ILE A 386 11.28 -7.88 12.14
CA ILE A 386 10.38 -7.39 11.09
C ILE A 386 10.80 -5.98 10.71
N GLY A 387 11.09 -5.77 9.44
CA GLY A 387 11.64 -4.53 8.90
C GLY A 387 13.11 -4.31 9.26
N GLU A 388 13.57 -3.08 9.01
CA GLU A 388 14.94 -2.63 9.26
C GLU A 388 14.97 -1.34 10.11
N ILE A 389 16.12 -1.03 10.69
CA ILE A 389 16.36 0.24 11.41
C ILE A 389 17.10 1.19 10.44
N SER A 390 16.40 2.20 9.92
CA SER A 390 16.89 3.16 8.91
C SER A 390 17.07 4.59 9.44
N ASN A 391 16.40 4.92 10.55
CA ASN A 391 16.20 6.23 11.16
C ASN A 391 15.73 7.32 10.18
N ARG A 392 14.86 6.97 9.23
CA ARG A 392 14.29 7.91 8.24
C ARG A 392 12.76 7.85 8.23
N PRO A 393 12.03 8.95 8.44
CA PRO A 393 10.56 8.92 8.48
C PRO A 393 9.96 8.77 7.07
N VAL A 394 8.85 8.03 6.98
CA VAL A 394 7.97 7.97 5.79
C VAL A 394 6.55 8.45 6.15
N SER A 395 5.74 8.79 5.14
CA SER A 395 4.34 9.14 5.37
C SER A 395 3.54 7.97 5.92
N SER A 396 2.52 8.22 6.74
CA SER A 396 1.68 7.16 7.36
C SER A 396 1.08 6.16 6.38
N ALA A 397 0.72 6.60 5.15
CA ALA A 397 0.20 5.72 4.10
C ALA A 397 1.21 4.67 3.59
N ASN A 398 2.51 4.90 3.82
CA ASN A 398 3.62 4.08 3.33
C ASN A 398 4.28 3.28 4.45
N LYS A 399 3.68 3.22 5.65
CA LYS A 399 4.16 2.39 6.74
C LYS A 399 3.78 0.93 6.52
N ASP A 400 4.68 0.02 6.87
CA ASP A 400 4.44 -1.43 6.89
C ASP A 400 3.34 -1.74 7.90
N LYS A 401 2.36 -2.57 7.53
CA LYS A 401 1.24 -2.91 8.43
C LYS A 401 1.37 -4.31 8.96
N ILE A 402 1.48 -4.41 10.28
CA ILE A 402 1.51 -5.68 11.00
C ILE A 402 0.27 -5.77 11.86
N SER A 403 -0.58 -6.76 11.60
CA SER A 403 -1.78 -7.08 12.37
C SER A 403 -1.72 -8.51 12.88
N ILE A 404 -1.72 -8.67 14.20
CA ILE A 404 -1.58 -9.96 14.87
C ILE A 404 -2.74 -10.15 15.84
N THR A 405 -3.43 -11.28 15.72
CA THR A 405 -4.51 -11.68 16.62
C THR A 405 -4.28 -13.09 17.17
N SER A 406 -4.33 -13.26 18.49
CA SER A 406 -4.33 -14.58 19.14
C SER A 406 -5.57 -14.77 20.02
N GLY A 407 -6.36 -15.80 19.73
CA GLY A 407 -7.62 -16.08 20.44
C GLY A 407 -7.45 -16.67 21.86
N TYR A 408 -6.31 -17.31 22.13
CA TYR A 408 -6.03 -17.99 23.41
C TYR A 408 -4.55 -17.91 23.83
N GLY A 409 -3.64 -17.61 22.90
CA GLY A 409 -2.20 -17.53 23.16
C GLY A 409 -1.66 -16.10 23.30
N ASN A 410 -0.35 -15.98 23.23
CA ASN A 410 0.37 -14.72 23.12
C ASN A 410 0.30 -14.18 21.68
N GLY A 411 0.50 -12.88 21.50
CA GLY A 411 0.67 -12.30 20.17
C GLY A 411 1.97 -12.79 19.54
N ILE A 412 3.10 -12.37 20.13
CA ILE A 412 4.43 -12.87 19.81
C ILE A 412 5.04 -13.51 21.06
N TYR A 413 5.31 -14.81 20.98
CA TYR A 413 6.08 -15.56 21.96
C TYR A 413 7.45 -15.90 21.38
N SER A 414 8.50 -15.29 21.90
CA SER A 414 9.87 -15.52 21.48
C SER A 414 10.74 -15.95 22.65
N LYS A 415 11.63 -16.92 22.43
CA LYS A 415 12.79 -17.19 23.31
C LYS A 415 14.06 -16.50 22.80
N GLY A 416 13.94 -15.57 21.86
CA GLY A 416 14.98 -14.67 21.37
C GLY A 416 14.54 -13.22 21.51
N ASN A 417 15.26 -12.31 20.82
CA ASN A 417 14.88 -10.91 20.76
C ASN A 417 13.66 -10.71 19.84
N ILE A 418 12.88 -9.67 20.11
CA ILE A 418 11.85 -9.18 19.19
C ILE A 418 12.29 -7.79 18.73
N LEU A 419 12.52 -7.65 17.42
CA LEU A 419 12.80 -6.38 16.76
C LEU A 419 11.64 -6.08 15.80
N LEU A 420 10.97 -4.96 16.06
CA LEU A 420 10.05 -4.32 15.12
C LEU A 420 10.77 -3.06 14.63
N GLY A 421 11.09 -2.99 13.35
CA GLY A 421 11.88 -1.93 12.73
C GLY A 421 11.18 -0.58 12.66
N ASP A 422 11.73 0.29 11.81
CA ASP A 422 11.28 1.67 11.65
C ASP A 422 10.09 1.78 10.70
N ASN A 423 9.30 2.83 10.88
CA ASN A 423 8.15 3.13 10.03
C ASN A 423 7.10 2.01 9.96
N ILE A 424 6.93 1.25 11.05
CA ILE A 424 5.98 0.14 11.10
C ILE A 424 4.78 0.53 11.92
N GLU A 425 3.58 0.22 11.41
CA GLU A 425 2.34 0.20 12.18
C GLU A 425 2.03 -1.22 12.65
N THR A 426 2.23 -1.49 13.94
CA THR A 426 1.99 -2.79 14.56
C THR A 426 0.76 -2.75 15.46
N ASN A 427 -0.19 -3.64 15.21
CA ASN A 427 -1.38 -3.85 16.03
C ASN A 427 -1.45 -5.31 16.49
N ILE A 428 -1.45 -5.53 17.80
CA ILE A 428 -1.48 -6.84 18.43
C ILE A 428 -2.68 -6.91 19.36
N GLN A 429 -3.59 -7.84 19.09
CA GLN A 429 -4.67 -8.24 19.97
C GLN A 429 -4.41 -9.66 20.47
N ALA A 430 -3.98 -9.79 21.72
CA ALA A 430 -3.63 -11.08 22.31
C ALA A 430 -4.51 -11.42 23.51
N TYR A 431 -4.89 -12.70 23.61
CA TYR A 431 -5.55 -13.18 24.82
C TYR A 431 -4.59 -13.16 26.02
N ARG A 432 -3.37 -13.69 25.88
CA ARG A 432 -2.33 -13.69 26.94
C ARG A 432 -1.42 -12.46 26.82
N THR A 433 -0.10 -12.65 26.67
CA THR A 433 0.86 -11.54 26.58
C THR A 433 0.99 -11.09 25.13
N ALA A 434 0.93 -9.79 24.85
CA ALA A 434 1.05 -9.29 23.48
C ALA A 434 2.47 -9.50 22.94
N LEU A 435 3.50 -9.11 23.70
CA LEU A 435 4.91 -9.30 23.36
C LEU A 435 5.67 -9.99 24.49
N TYR A 436 6.16 -11.20 24.24
CA TYR A 436 6.97 -11.96 25.19
C TYR A 436 8.34 -12.30 24.58
N ALA A 437 9.43 -11.79 25.14
CA ALA A 437 10.80 -12.03 24.68
C ALA A 437 11.63 -12.63 25.81
N GLY A 438 11.69 -13.97 25.89
CA GLY A 438 12.42 -14.72 26.91
C GLY A 438 11.91 -14.56 28.35
N GLY A 439 10.91 -13.71 28.56
CA GLY A 439 10.47 -13.22 29.85
C GLY A 439 11.49 -12.34 30.57
N SER A 440 11.00 -11.67 31.61
CA SER A 440 11.75 -10.84 32.58
C SER A 440 12.85 -11.54 33.38
N THR A 441 13.17 -12.80 33.12
CA THR A 441 14.29 -13.52 33.76
C THR A 441 15.45 -13.79 32.81
N SER A 442 15.32 -13.42 31.54
CA SER A 442 16.34 -13.57 30.49
C SER A 442 17.12 -12.26 30.26
N SER A 443 18.01 -12.22 29.27
CA SER A 443 18.68 -10.99 28.80
C SER A 443 18.14 -10.52 27.44
N LEU A 444 16.91 -10.92 27.11
CA LEU A 444 16.32 -10.72 25.79
C LEU A 444 15.45 -9.46 25.76
N ASN A 445 15.42 -8.82 24.60
CA ASN A 445 14.88 -7.47 24.46
C ASN A 445 13.71 -7.42 23.49
N VAL A 446 12.81 -6.47 23.73
CA VAL A 446 11.85 -5.96 22.75
C VAL A 446 12.34 -4.59 22.27
N SER A 447 12.53 -4.41 20.97
CA SER A 447 12.96 -3.14 20.38
C SER A 447 11.96 -2.68 19.34
N LEU A 448 11.53 -1.43 19.47
CA LEU A 448 10.70 -0.72 18.50
C LEU A 448 11.58 0.30 17.78
N GLY A 449 11.59 0.28 16.45
CA GLY A 449 12.31 1.23 15.61
C GLY A 449 11.73 2.63 15.69
N ALA A 450 12.36 3.57 14.99
CA ALA A 450 11.98 4.97 14.90
C ALA A 450 10.73 5.17 14.02
N PHE A 451 9.98 6.23 14.30
CA PHE A 451 8.78 6.67 13.58
C PHE A 451 7.70 5.58 13.46
N SER A 452 7.68 4.63 14.38
CA SER A 452 6.78 3.48 14.39
C SER A 452 5.57 3.71 15.30
N THR A 453 4.54 2.89 15.14
CA THR A 453 3.39 2.87 16.04
C THR A 453 3.12 1.45 16.52
N LEU A 454 3.04 1.26 17.84
CA LEU A 454 2.65 -0.01 18.46
C LEU A 454 1.33 0.16 19.20
N THR A 455 0.36 -0.71 18.88
CA THR A 455 -0.82 -0.97 19.71
C THR A 455 -0.73 -2.40 20.22
N ALA A 456 -0.58 -2.59 21.52
CA ALA A 456 -0.48 -3.90 22.15
C ALA A 456 -1.57 -4.08 23.20
N ASN A 457 -2.51 -4.98 22.92
CA ASN A 457 -3.65 -5.29 23.79
C ASN A 457 -3.55 -6.72 24.30
N SER A 458 -3.64 -6.89 25.61
CA SER A 458 -3.60 -8.17 26.31
C SER A 458 -4.82 -8.35 27.21
N GLU A 459 -5.60 -9.41 27.01
CA GLU A 459 -6.88 -9.59 27.72
C GLU A 459 -6.74 -10.09 29.16
N ILE A 460 -5.81 -11.02 29.40
CA ILE A 460 -5.67 -11.67 30.73
C ILE A 460 -4.27 -11.59 31.34
N ALA A 461 -3.27 -11.11 30.60
CA ALA A 461 -1.87 -11.08 31.05
C ALA A 461 -1.21 -9.71 30.84
N MET A 462 0.10 -9.72 30.60
CA MET A 462 0.95 -8.53 30.48
C MET A 462 0.92 -7.95 29.07
N GLY A 463 1.19 -6.67 28.89
CA GLY A 463 1.37 -6.08 27.57
C GLY A 463 2.68 -6.55 26.97
N VAL A 464 3.77 -6.18 27.63
CA VAL A 464 5.16 -6.54 27.26
C VAL A 464 5.85 -7.21 28.45
N ASP A 465 6.44 -8.38 28.23
CA ASP A 465 7.27 -9.10 29.21
C ASP A 465 8.64 -9.43 28.62
N THR A 466 9.66 -8.74 29.12
CA THR A 466 11.02 -8.76 28.55
C THR A 466 12.06 -8.33 29.58
N ALA A 467 13.35 -8.48 29.27
CA ALA A 467 14.45 -8.00 30.12
C ALA A 467 14.71 -6.50 29.90
N ALA A 468 14.61 -6.05 28.65
CA ALA A 468 14.72 -4.65 28.30
C ALA A 468 13.79 -4.27 27.15
N MET A 469 13.32 -3.03 27.17
CA MET A 469 12.51 -2.46 26.10
C MET A 469 13.19 -1.19 25.58
N ASN A 470 13.44 -1.16 24.27
CA ASN A 470 14.01 0.01 23.58
C ASN A 470 12.97 0.60 22.64
N ILE A 471 12.82 1.93 22.64
CA ILE A 471 11.85 2.63 21.78
C ILE A 471 12.58 3.72 20.98
N GLY A 472 12.54 3.62 19.65
CA GLY A 472 13.18 4.53 18.71
C GLY A 472 12.54 5.92 18.66
N GLU A 473 13.20 6.86 17.99
CA GLU A 473 12.81 8.28 17.92
C GLU A 473 11.44 8.47 17.27
N GLY A 474 10.62 9.39 17.78
CA GLY A 474 9.33 9.73 17.17
C GLY A 474 8.30 8.60 17.19
N THR A 475 8.55 7.52 17.95
CA THR A 475 7.70 6.33 18.02
C THR A 475 6.60 6.49 19.05
N SER A 476 5.40 6.00 18.72
CA SER A 476 4.25 6.00 19.64
C SER A 476 3.85 4.58 20.02
N ALA A 477 3.77 4.28 21.30
CA ALA A 477 3.35 2.96 21.81
C ALA A 477 2.16 3.10 22.76
N SER A 478 1.09 2.36 22.49
CA SER A 478 -0.11 2.25 23.33
C SER A 478 -0.26 0.80 23.80
N ILE A 479 -0.15 0.59 25.10
CA ILE A 479 -0.12 -0.73 25.72
C ILE A 479 -1.27 -0.86 26.71
N LYS A 480 -2.21 -1.76 26.43
CA LYS A 480 -3.32 -2.10 27.32
C LYS A 480 -3.19 -3.53 27.80
N ALA A 481 -3.19 -3.76 29.10
CA ALA A 481 -2.99 -5.08 29.66
C ALA A 481 -3.85 -5.32 30.89
N LYS A 482 -4.08 -6.58 31.24
CA LYS A 482 -4.81 -6.91 32.46
C LYS A 482 -3.94 -6.71 33.70
N THR A 483 -2.71 -7.23 33.71
CA THR A 483 -1.90 -7.31 34.94
C THR A 483 -0.79 -6.26 35.01
N THR A 484 0.10 -6.21 34.02
CA THR A 484 1.21 -5.25 33.96
C THR A 484 1.37 -4.79 32.52
N GLY A 485 1.44 -3.48 32.32
CA GLY A 485 1.66 -2.90 30.99
C GLY A 485 3.03 -3.34 30.45
N VAL A 486 4.09 -2.96 31.15
CA VAL A 486 5.47 -3.29 30.81
C VAL A 486 6.17 -3.91 32.01
N ASN A 487 6.52 -5.19 31.90
CA ASN A 487 7.27 -5.92 32.91
C ASN A 487 8.71 -6.13 32.44
N LEU A 488 9.63 -5.54 33.21
CA LEU A 488 11.06 -5.55 32.96
C LEU A 488 11.74 -6.30 34.10
N GLY A 489 12.56 -7.25 33.71
CA GLY A 489 13.30 -8.10 34.62
C GLY A 489 14.22 -7.44 35.62
N LYS A 490 14.85 -8.28 36.43
CA LYS A 490 16.05 -7.93 37.21
C LYS A 490 17.33 -7.99 36.36
N VAL A 491 17.22 -8.45 35.13
CA VAL A 491 18.32 -8.65 34.18
C VAL A 491 18.05 -7.75 32.97
N GLY A 492 19.08 -7.33 32.24
CA GLY A 492 18.96 -6.44 31.09
C GLY A 492 19.22 -4.97 31.40
N ASN A 493 18.81 -4.10 30.47
CA ASN A 493 19.06 -2.65 30.48
C ASN A 493 17.81 -1.81 30.79
N GLY A 494 16.72 -2.43 31.29
CA GLY A 494 15.49 -1.73 31.66
C GLY A 494 14.75 -1.12 30.47
N LEU A 495 14.19 0.09 30.63
CA LEU A 495 13.45 0.78 29.57
C LEU A 495 14.26 1.96 29.06
N ASN A 496 14.49 2.03 27.75
CA ASN A 496 15.23 3.12 27.12
C ASN A 496 14.42 3.68 25.96
N THR A 497 14.07 4.96 26.01
CA THR A 497 13.43 5.64 24.88
C THR A 497 14.43 6.56 24.20
N SER A 498 14.22 6.84 22.92
CA SER A 498 14.90 7.93 22.21
C SER A 498 14.11 9.23 22.40
N ASP A 499 14.42 10.26 21.62
CA ASP A 499 13.71 11.54 21.66
C ASP A 499 12.30 11.42 21.03
N ASP A 500 11.38 12.29 21.44
CA ASP A 500 10.04 12.45 20.83
C ASP A 500 9.13 11.20 20.87
N VAL A 501 9.34 10.32 21.85
CA VAL A 501 8.53 9.11 22.09
C VAL A 501 7.24 9.43 22.84
N LYS A 502 6.14 8.82 22.40
CA LYS A 502 4.86 8.80 23.13
C LYS A 502 4.58 7.41 23.67
N LEU A 503 4.38 7.26 24.97
CA LEU A 503 4.09 5.98 25.60
C LEU A 503 2.83 6.08 26.46
N PHE A 504 1.79 5.36 26.08
CA PHE A 504 0.54 5.23 26.81
C PHE A 504 0.40 3.82 27.39
N ILE A 505 0.11 3.71 28.69
CA ILE A 505 -0.06 2.43 29.37
C ILE A 505 -1.36 2.43 30.17
N ASN A 506 -2.19 1.39 30.00
CA ASN A 506 -3.38 1.15 30.81
C ASN A 506 -3.43 -0.31 31.30
N ALA A 507 -3.18 -0.54 32.59
CA ALA A 507 -3.10 -1.87 33.17
C ALA A 507 -3.27 -1.86 34.70
N GLU A 508 -3.33 -3.01 35.39
CA GLU A 508 -3.33 -3.03 36.86
C GLU A 508 -2.05 -2.39 37.46
N ASN A 509 -0.88 -2.72 36.90
CA ASN A 509 0.40 -2.03 37.13
C ASN A 509 0.92 -1.44 35.81
N GLY A 510 1.49 -0.24 35.84
CA GLY A 510 2.05 0.40 34.65
C GLY A 510 3.37 -0.24 34.22
N ILE A 511 4.48 0.24 34.79
CA ILE A 511 5.84 -0.24 34.52
C ILE A 511 6.40 -0.89 35.79
N VAL A 512 6.91 -2.12 35.67
CA VAL A 512 7.65 -2.81 36.73
C VAL A 512 9.06 -3.09 36.22
N ALA A 513 10.10 -2.71 36.97
CA ALA A 513 11.49 -2.89 36.53
C ALA A 513 12.45 -3.26 37.65
N GLY A 514 13.47 -4.07 37.37
CA GLY A 514 14.62 -4.26 38.26
C GLY A 514 15.86 -3.45 37.88
N LYS A 515 15.75 -2.57 36.87
CA LYS A 515 16.84 -1.81 36.27
C LYS A 515 16.42 -0.37 35.97
N ASN A 516 17.38 0.42 35.48
CA ASN A 516 17.19 1.83 35.16
C ASN A 516 16.11 2.05 34.09
N LEU A 517 15.44 3.19 34.18
CA LEU A 517 14.52 3.68 33.17
C LEU A 517 15.07 5.01 32.67
N ASP A 518 15.38 5.10 31.38
CA ASP A 518 16.00 6.26 30.76
C ASP A 518 15.09 6.77 29.64
N PHE A 519 14.38 7.84 29.93
CA PHE A 519 13.55 8.54 28.96
C PHE A 519 14.29 9.76 28.47
N LYS A 520 14.63 9.81 27.18
CA LYS A 520 15.32 10.95 26.54
C LYS A 520 14.39 12.16 26.36
N GLN A 521 14.74 13.11 25.50
CA GLN A 521 14.11 14.42 25.47
C GLN A 521 12.73 14.39 24.82
N ASN A 522 11.89 15.37 25.13
CA ASN A 522 10.57 15.57 24.52
C ASN A 522 9.60 14.37 24.64
N ASN A 523 9.84 13.46 25.58
CA ASN A 523 9.03 12.26 25.71
C ASN A 523 7.72 12.54 26.43
N ASN A 524 6.63 11.92 25.99
CA ASN A 524 5.31 12.02 26.62
C ASN A 524 4.86 10.65 27.12
N LEU A 525 4.86 10.48 28.43
CA LEU A 525 4.47 9.26 29.13
C LEU A 525 3.15 9.46 29.85
N GLU A 526 2.15 8.63 29.55
CA GLU A 526 0.87 8.60 30.26
C GLU A 526 0.58 7.18 30.76
N ILE A 527 0.46 7.03 32.08
CA ILE A 527 0.21 5.75 32.74
C ILE A 527 -1.06 5.82 33.57
N ILE A 528 -2.00 4.92 33.26
CA ILE A 528 -3.19 4.65 34.03
C ILE A 528 -3.04 3.25 34.64
N ALA A 529 -2.58 3.20 35.90
CA ALA A 529 -2.52 1.98 36.69
C ALA A 529 -3.82 1.83 37.51
N LEU A 530 -4.59 0.78 37.23
CA LEU A 530 -5.95 0.62 37.75
C LEU A 530 -6.01 0.25 39.24
N SER A 531 -5.00 -0.46 39.76
CA SER A 531 -5.03 -0.96 41.15
C SER A 531 -3.65 -1.05 41.82
N GLY A 532 -2.56 -0.89 41.06
CA GLY A 532 -1.19 -1.05 41.52
C GLY A 532 -0.34 0.21 41.33
N TYR A 533 0.90 0.00 40.94
CA TYR A 533 1.88 1.08 40.79
C TYR A 533 1.86 1.67 39.38
N GLY A 534 2.05 2.98 39.26
CA GLY A 534 2.31 3.61 37.96
C GLY A 534 3.68 3.18 37.44
N ILE A 535 4.74 3.48 38.19
CA ILE A 535 6.09 2.98 37.96
C ILE A 535 6.59 2.35 39.26
N SER A 536 7.11 1.12 39.20
CA SER A 536 7.66 0.42 40.36
C SER A 536 9.01 -0.21 40.04
N THR A 537 10.03 0.10 40.82
CA THR A 537 11.29 -0.63 40.77
C THR A 537 11.39 -1.67 41.88
N THR A 538 12.00 -2.81 41.57
CA THR A 538 12.22 -3.93 42.50
C THR A 538 13.62 -3.95 43.10
N GLU A 539 14.55 -3.19 42.52
CA GLU A 539 15.94 -3.04 42.93
C GLU A 539 16.35 -1.56 42.87
N SER A 540 17.51 -1.22 43.45
CA SER A 540 18.11 0.11 43.33
C SER A 540 18.25 0.49 41.86
N SER A 541 17.60 1.58 41.45
CA SER A 541 17.51 1.96 40.04
C SER A 541 17.47 3.48 39.88
N LYS A 542 18.02 3.95 38.76
CA LYS A 542 17.89 5.34 38.30
C LYS A 542 16.73 5.44 37.32
N ILE A 543 15.80 6.36 37.58
CA ILE A 543 14.74 6.76 36.64
C ILE A 543 15.06 8.18 36.20
N THR A 544 15.28 8.39 34.90
CA THR A 544 15.58 9.71 34.33
C THR A 544 14.52 10.08 33.30
N PHE A 545 13.94 11.25 33.46
CA PHE A 545 13.15 11.93 32.44
C PHE A 545 13.95 13.13 31.96
N ASP A 546 14.49 13.06 30.74
CA ASP A 546 15.33 14.09 30.17
C ASP A 546 14.51 15.34 29.78
N LYS A 547 15.20 16.36 29.25
CA LYS A 547 14.64 17.69 29.01
C LYS A 547 13.32 17.64 28.28
N ASN A 548 12.43 18.55 28.70
CA ASN A 548 11.12 18.72 28.06
C ASN A 548 10.27 17.43 27.99
N SER A 549 10.45 16.48 28.92
CA SER A 549 9.56 15.32 29.01
C SER A 549 8.33 15.61 29.85
N LEU A 550 7.16 15.09 29.44
CA LEU A 550 5.92 15.11 30.20
C LEU A 550 5.61 13.71 30.75
N VAL A 551 5.34 13.61 32.04
CA VAL A 551 4.95 12.37 32.70
C VAL A 551 3.63 12.55 33.42
N LYS A 552 2.64 11.72 33.10
CA LYS A 552 1.32 11.69 33.74
C LYS A 552 1.05 10.31 34.32
N ILE A 553 0.67 10.26 35.59
CA ILE A 553 0.39 9.01 36.30
C ILE A 553 -0.90 9.12 37.12
N GLN A 554 -1.81 8.18 36.87
CA GLN A 554 -2.90 7.83 37.75
C GLN A 554 -2.66 6.40 38.24
N ALA A 555 -2.63 6.18 39.56
CA ALA A 555 -2.27 4.89 40.13
C ALA A 555 -2.73 4.74 41.59
N LYS A 556 -2.66 3.55 42.17
CA LYS A 556 -2.78 3.38 43.63
C LYS A 556 -1.59 4.03 44.35
N THR A 557 -0.38 3.78 43.85
CA THR A 557 0.84 4.51 44.21
C THR A 557 1.49 4.98 42.91
N GLY A 558 1.83 6.27 42.78
CA GLY A 558 2.33 6.83 41.52
C GLY A 558 3.67 6.24 41.10
N ILE A 559 4.75 6.60 41.80
CA ILE A 559 6.10 6.08 41.56
C ILE A 559 6.62 5.42 42.84
N ARG A 560 7.11 4.19 42.72
CA ARG A 560 7.76 3.43 43.80
C ARG A 560 9.18 3.05 43.39
N GLN A 561 10.18 3.41 44.19
CA GLN A 561 11.55 2.94 44.02
C GLN A 561 12.08 2.28 45.29
N VAL A 562 12.73 1.12 45.11
CA VAL A 562 13.39 0.36 46.18
C VAL A 562 14.89 0.64 46.15
N GLY A 563 15.53 0.63 47.31
CA GLY A 563 16.97 0.71 47.46
C GLY A 563 17.50 2.13 47.64
N SER A 564 18.38 2.28 48.62
CA SER A 564 18.93 3.57 49.04
C SER A 564 19.82 4.30 48.03
N ALA A 565 20.26 3.61 46.98
CA ALA A 565 21.03 4.17 45.86
C ALA A 565 20.15 4.62 44.69
N SER A 566 18.82 4.50 44.80
CA SER A 566 17.89 4.92 43.75
C SER A 566 17.90 6.45 43.56
N SER A 567 17.67 6.88 42.32
CA SER A 567 17.41 8.28 41.99
C SER A 567 16.24 8.43 41.02
N LEU A 568 15.44 9.47 41.23
CA LEU A 568 14.37 9.90 40.32
C LEU A 568 14.69 11.31 39.86
N ASP A 569 15.06 11.45 38.59
CA ASP A 569 15.63 12.67 38.05
C ASP A 569 14.74 13.22 36.92
N PHE A 570 14.19 14.41 37.14
CA PHE A 570 13.45 15.20 36.16
C PHE A 570 14.36 16.33 35.67
N LYS A 571 14.77 16.30 34.40
CA LYS A 571 15.70 17.26 33.81
C LYS A 571 15.01 18.57 33.43
N GLU A 572 15.82 19.54 32.99
CA GLU A 572 15.38 20.91 32.68
C GLU A 572 14.06 20.96 31.91
N SER A 573 13.14 21.81 32.37
CA SER A 573 11.82 22.05 31.77
C SER A 573 10.89 20.82 31.70
N SER A 574 11.25 19.66 32.24
CA SER A 574 10.34 18.51 32.29
C SER A 574 9.15 18.74 33.24
N ALA A 575 8.06 18.04 32.99
CA ALA A 575 6.81 18.18 33.72
C ALA A 575 6.33 16.83 34.29
N LEU A 576 5.91 16.84 35.55
CA LEU A 576 5.32 15.68 36.24
C LEU A 576 3.90 16.00 36.72
N GLN A 577 2.96 15.13 36.39
CA GLN A 577 1.61 15.12 36.93
C GLN A 577 1.28 13.77 37.56
N ILE A 578 0.99 13.78 38.85
CA ILE A 578 0.44 12.63 39.57
C ILE A 578 -0.88 13.08 40.16
N TYR A 579 -1.98 12.45 39.78
CA TYR A 579 -3.30 12.87 40.23
C TYR A 579 -4.10 11.71 40.81
N ASN A 580 -4.75 12.00 41.94
CA ASN A 580 -5.72 11.14 42.59
C ASN A 580 -5.16 9.75 42.94
N THR A 581 -3.92 9.67 43.41
CA THR A 581 -3.41 8.39 43.91
C THR A 581 -4.02 8.05 45.26
N GLU A 582 -4.45 6.80 45.44
CA GLU A 582 -5.01 6.33 46.71
C GLU A 582 -3.99 6.48 47.86
N GLN A 583 -2.75 6.08 47.60
CA GLN A 583 -1.61 6.11 48.51
C GLN A 583 -0.61 7.19 48.09
N HIS A 584 0.68 6.97 48.33
CA HIS A 584 1.74 7.91 48.00
C HIS A 584 1.76 8.29 46.51
N GLY A 585 2.04 9.57 46.24
CA GLY A 585 2.32 10.00 44.88
C GLY A 585 3.68 9.46 44.45
N ILE A 586 4.71 9.75 45.25
CA ILE A 586 6.06 9.18 45.08
C ILE A 586 6.48 8.54 46.41
N VAL A 587 7.05 7.34 46.33
CA VAL A 587 7.75 6.67 47.44
C VAL A 587 9.09 6.14 46.95
N THR A 588 10.18 6.64 47.50
CA THR A 588 11.54 6.20 47.13
C THR A 588 12.41 6.03 48.36
N GLU A 589 13.22 4.97 48.39
CA GLU A 589 14.27 4.81 49.40
C GLU A 589 15.51 5.67 49.08
N GLY A 590 15.52 6.34 47.92
CA GLY A 590 16.61 7.15 47.41
C GLY A 590 16.30 8.64 47.32
N SER A 591 16.90 9.32 46.35
CA SER A 591 16.77 10.77 46.15
C SER A 591 15.89 11.14 44.95
N ILE A 592 15.32 12.34 44.97
CA ILE A 592 14.51 12.91 43.89
C ILE A 592 15.12 14.26 43.51
N THR A 593 15.35 14.48 42.22
CA THR A 593 15.86 15.75 41.69
C THR A 593 14.90 16.28 40.65
N PHE A 594 14.39 17.49 40.87
CA PHE A 594 13.72 18.29 39.87
C PHE A 594 14.66 19.43 39.47
N ASP A 595 15.24 19.35 38.28
CA ASP A 595 16.17 20.35 37.74
C ASP A 595 15.41 21.66 37.42
N LYS A 596 16.15 22.66 36.90
CA LYS A 596 15.64 24.00 36.65
C LYS A 596 14.39 24.03 35.75
N LYS A 597 13.49 24.98 36.01
CA LYS A 597 12.26 25.24 35.22
C LYS A 597 11.28 24.05 35.13
N THR A 598 11.42 23.05 35.99
CA THR A 598 10.50 21.90 36.00
C THR A 598 9.12 22.28 36.51
N SER A 599 8.08 21.58 36.06
CA SER A 599 6.69 21.78 36.47
C SER A 599 6.13 20.52 37.10
N THR A 600 5.92 20.52 38.42
CA THR A 600 5.52 19.33 39.18
C THR A 600 4.19 19.55 39.86
N ASN A 601 3.25 18.62 39.67
CA ASN A 601 1.92 18.65 40.29
C ASN A 601 1.57 17.26 40.82
N ILE A 602 1.70 17.07 42.13
CA ILE A 602 1.46 15.81 42.83
C ILE A 602 0.26 16.00 43.76
N LYS A 603 -0.88 15.40 43.39
CA LYS A 603 -2.09 15.31 44.20
C LYS A 603 -2.33 13.84 44.56
N ALA A 604 -2.08 13.49 45.80
CA ALA A 604 -1.94 12.11 46.24
C ALA A 604 -2.53 11.88 47.64
N ALA A 605 -2.44 10.64 48.13
CA ALA A 605 -2.90 10.23 49.45
C ALA A 605 -4.39 10.53 49.68
N GLN A 606 -5.28 9.91 48.88
CA GLN A 606 -6.73 10.05 49.06
C GLN A 606 -7.26 9.38 50.33
N VAL A 607 -6.53 8.39 50.86
CA VAL A 607 -6.91 7.66 52.07
C VAL A 607 -5.74 7.55 53.05
N GLY A 608 -6.00 7.20 54.31
CA GLY A 608 -4.96 6.80 55.26
C GLY A 608 -3.93 7.89 55.61
N VAL A 609 -2.85 7.45 56.24
CA VAL A 609 -1.75 8.29 56.75
C VAL A 609 -0.63 8.52 55.71
N TYR A 610 -0.93 8.44 54.42
CA TYR A 610 0.07 8.57 53.35
C TYR A 610 0.45 10.03 53.09
N SER A 611 1.58 10.21 52.41
CA SER A 611 2.16 11.51 52.02
C SER A 611 2.22 11.65 50.51
N ALA A 612 2.23 12.88 50.00
CA ALA A 612 2.37 13.12 48.56
C ALA A 612 3.72 12.62 48.05
N VAL A 613 4.78 12.88 48.82
CA VAL A 613 6.14 12.40 48.56
C VAL A 613 6.68 11.75 49.84
N LYS A 614 7.19 10.53 49.73
CA LYS A 614 8.00 9.86 50.74
C LYS A 614 9.39 9.57 50.16
N ALA A 615 10.45 10.06 50.79
CA ALA A 615 11.81 9.89 50.28
C ALA A 615 12.82 9.71 51.42
N ASP A 616 13.68 8.69 51.30
CA ASP A 616 14.72 8.41 52.29
C ASP A 616 16.11 8.97 51.88
N GLY A 617 16.07 10.08 51.13
CA GLY A 617 17.23 10.80 50.62
C GLY A 617 17.00 12.30 50.47
N VAL A 618 17.58 12.90 49.42
CA VAL A 618 17.41 14.33 49.11
C VAL A 618 16.23 14.50 48.17
N VAL A 619 15.29 15.37 48.49
CA VAL A 619 14.29 15.88 47.55
C VAL A 619 14.71 17.30 47.18
N ARG A 620 15.17 17.50 45.93
CA ARG A 620 15.69 18.77 45.45
C ARG A 620 14.77 19.38 44.40
N PHE A 621 14.46 20.67 44.55
CA PHE A 621 13.82 21.50 43.55
C PHE A 621 14.76 22.65 43.18
N ASP A 622 15.26 22.67 41.95
CA ASP A 622 16.19 23.68 41.46
C ASP A 622 15.45 24.97 41.01
N SER A 623 16.25 25.95 40.57
CA SER A 623 15.85 27.29 40.13
C SER A 623 14.69 27.31 39.14
N ASP A 624 13.78 28.26 39.33
CA ASP A 624 12.60 28.51 38.49
C ASP A 624 11.58 27.36 38.42
N SER A 625 11.74 26.31 39.21
CA SER A 625 10.78 25.20 39.27
C SER A 625 9.44 25.65 39.85
N LYS A 626 8.35 25.05 39.34
CA LYS A 626 6.97 25.20 39.83
C LYS A 626 6.54 23.89 40.48
N VAL A 627 6.11 23.95 41.74
CA VAL A 627 5.81 22.76 42.52
C VAL A 627 4.45 22.89 43.16
N ILE A 628 3.59 21.90 42.94
CA ILE A 628 2.35 21.68 43.67
C ILE A 628 2.45 20.30 44.30
N ALA A 629 2.40 20.25 45.63
CA ALA A 629 2.37 19.00 46.38
C ALA A 629 1.20 19.04 47.36
N GLN A 630 0.24 18.13 47.16
CA GLN A 630 -1.00 18.11 47.91
C GLN A 630 -1.33 16.70 48.40
N THR A 631 -1.62 16.57 49.69
CA THR A 631 -2.31 15.39 50.22
C THR A 631 -3.82 15.60 50.25
N LEU A 632 -4.57 14.56 49.93
CA LEU A 632 -6.03 14.62 49.77
C LEU A 632 -6.80 14.08 50.99
N SER A 633 -6.16 13.27 51.83
CA SER A 633 -6.69 12.68 53.06
C SER A 633 -6.53 13.60 54.27
N ASN A 634 -7.54 13.64 55.13
CA ASN A 634 -7.49 14.30 56.45
C ASN A 634 -6.69 13.52 57.51
N GLN A 635 -6.34 12.27 57.21
CA GLN A 635 -5.48 11.43 58.04
C GLN A 635 -4.00 11.55 57.68
N SER A 636 -3.66 12.19 56.54
CA SER A 636 -2.27 12.45 56.19
C SER A 636 -1.58 13.23 57.30
N THR A 637 -0.39 12.79 57.71
CA THR A 637 0.41 13.46 58.76
C THR A 637 1.44 14.42 58.17
N SER A 638 1.82 14.21 56.91
CA SER A 638 2.75 15.07 56.17
C SER A 638 2.56 15.07 54.66
N VAL A 639 2.99 16.15 54.00
CA VAL A 639 3.05 16.22 52.53
C VAL A 639 4.34 15.59 52.02
N PHE A 640 5.47 15.94 52.64
CA PHE A 640 6.77 15.34 52.44
C PHE A 640 7.14 14.51 53.67
N ASP A 641 7.22 13.18 53.53
CA ASP A 641 7.76 12.28 54.56
C ASP A 641 9.21 11.92 54.24
N LEU A 642 10.13 12.50 54.99
CA LEU A 642 11.57 12.31 54.89
C LEU A 642 12.15 11.53 56.08
N SER A 643 11.29 10.82 56.81
CA SER A 643 11.64 10.23 58.10
C SER A 643 12.35 8.87 58.03
N GLY A 644 12.41 8.21 56.87
CA GLY A 644 12.97 6.86 56.78
C GLY A 644 14.49 6.78 56.83
N ARG A 645 15.21 7.91 56.72
CA ARG A 645 16.67 7.95 56.88
C ARG A 645 17.18 9.24 57.50
N VAL A 646 18.21 9.12 58.33
CA VAL A 646 19.00 10.25 58.81
C VAL A 646 19.63 11.02 57.65
N ASN A 647 19.80 12.33 57.78
CA ASN A 647 20.33 13.23 56.74
C ASN A 647 19.46 13.43 55.49
N SER A 648 18.26 12.83 55.41
CA SER A 648 17.29 13.18 54.38
C SER A 648 16.94 14.67 54.45
N ARG A 649 16.71 15.34 53.32
CA ARG A 649 16.41 16.77 53.32
C ARG A 649 15.53 17.19 52.15
N LEU A 650 14.75 18.25 52.38
CA LEU A 650 14.09 19.01 51.32
C LEU A 650 14.99 20.19 50.97
N GLU A 651 15.42 20.27 49.71
CA GLU A 651 16.34 21.29 49.22
C GLU A 651 15.64 22.13 48.15
N ILE A 652 15.58 23.44 48.38
CA ILE A 652 14.84 24.40 47.59
C ILE A 652 15.79 25.50 47.13
N ILE A 653 15.91 25.68 45.81
CA ILE A 653 16.86 26.63 45.23
C ILE A 653 16.08 27.57 44.32
N ASN A 654 15.89 28.81 44.75
CA ASN A 654 15.19 29.84 43.96
C ASN A 654 13.94 29.36 43.19
N PRO A 655 12.97 28.68 43.82
CA PRO A 655 11.80 28.16 43.13
C PRO A 655 10.95 29.32 42.61
N ARG A 656 10.42 29.17 41.39
CA ARG A 656 9.43 30.13 40.89
C ARG A 656 8.21 30.08 41.79
N LEU A 657 7.63 28.91 42.01
CA LEU A 657 6.46 28.73 42.86
C LEU A 657 6.52 27.38 43.58
N MET A 658 6.14 27.35 44.84
CA MET A 658 5.91 26.13 45.58
C MET A 658 4.62 26.25 46.39
N ASP A 659 3.61 25.44 46.06
CA ASP A 659 2.31 25.37 46.71
C ASP A 659 2.19 24.00 47.41
N ILE A 660 2.24 24.00 48.75
CA ILE A 660 2.22 22.80 49.58
C ILE A 660 0.93 22.79 50.40
N LYS A 661 0.08 21.80 50.15
CA LYS A 661 -1.23 21.69 50.79
C LYS A 661 -1.41 20.34 51.47
N GLN A 662 -1.98 20.35 52.66
CA GLN A 662 -2.37 19.13 53.37
C GLN A 662 -3.82 19.27 53.76
N ILE A 663 -4.71 18.44 53.21
CA ILE A 663 -6.12 18.55 53.53
C ILE A 663 -6.35 18.25 55.03
N ASN A 664 -6.68 19.30 55.78
CA ASN A 664 -7.25 19.38 57.13
C ASN A 664 -6.85 18.30 58.17
N HIS A 665 -5.74 18.51 58.88
CA HIS A 665 -5.52 17.94 60.20
C HIS A 665 -5.65 19.05 61.27
N TYR A 666 -6.83 19.17 61.88
CA TYR A 666 -7.12 20.16 62.92
C TYR A 666 -6.70 19.62 64.30
N GLU A 667 -5.39 19.40 64.50
CA GLU A 667 -4.83 19.20 65.83
C GLU A 667 -3.62 20.13 66.03
N PRO A 668 -3.70 21.10 66.98
CA PRO A 668 -2.55 21.93 67.36
C PRO A 668 -1.34 21.04 67.69
N GLY A 669 -0.27 21.17 66.89
CA GLY A 669 0.97 20.41 67.06
C GLY A 669 1.13 19.11 66.26
N LYS A 670 0.14 18.69 65.44
CA LYS A 670 0.19 17.37 64.74
C LYS A 670 0.18 17.36 63.21
N GLY A 671 -0.14 18.45 62.51
CA GLY A 671 0.12 18.56 61.07
C GLY A 671 1.58 18.97 60.83
N ARG A 672 2.29 18.33 59.91
CA ARG A 672 3.66 18.73 59.53
C ARG A 672 3.82 18.66 58.02
N LEU A 673 3.96 19.79 57.33
CA LEU A 673 4.17 19.79 55.87
C LEU A 673 5.36 18.90 55.49
N ILE A 674 6.39 18.88 56.33
CA ILE A 674 7.59 18.05 56.22
C ILE A 674 7.74 17.22 57.51
N LYS A 675 7.85 15.91 57.38
CA LYS A 675 8.14 14.99 58.49
C LYS A 675 9.58 14.49 58.36
N GLY A 676 10.38 14.69 59.41
CA GLY A 676 11.79 14.30 59.45
C GLY A 676 12.11 13.07 60.32
N ALA A 677 13.34 12.58 60.19
CA ALA A 677 13.87 11.46 60.94
C ALA A 677 14.02 11.78 62.43
N THR A 678 13.60 10.85 63.28
CA THR A 678 13.62 11.00 64.73
C THR A 678 14.98 10.59 65.33
N THR A 679 16.00 11.45 65.21
CA THR A 679 17.31 11.36 65.89
C THR A 679 17.66 12.59 66.76
N THR A 680 18.34 12.35 67.89
CA THR A 680 18.88 13.40 68.78
C THR A 680 20.23 13.96 68.31
N ASN A 681 20.87 13.32 67.32
CA ASN A 681 22.12 13.81 66.75
C ASN A 681 21.82 14.89 65.70
N GLU A 682 22.09 16.16 66.01
CA GLU A 682 21.92 17.33 65.12
C GLU A 682 22.54 17.10 63.73
N GLY A 683 23.70 16.44 63.68
CA GLY A 683 24.41 16.11 62.44
C GLY A 683 23.63 15.17 61.51
N SER A 684 22.65 14.44 62.03
CA SER A 684 21.89 13.35 61.40
C SER A 684 20.40 13.66 61.19
N GLN A 685 19.94 14.85 61.60
CA GLN A 685 18.53 15.23 61.49
C GLN A 685 18.10 15.53 60.05
N THR A 686 16.79 15.40 59.80
CA THR A 686 16.21 15.86 58.54
C THR A 686 16.19 17.38 58.50
N ARG A 687 16.52 17.96 57.34
CA ARG A 687 16.64 19.41 57.17
C ARG A 687 15.77 19.95 56.05
N LEU A 688 15.34 21.20 56.22
CA LEU A 688 14.98 22.07 55.10
C LEU A 688 16.20 22.92 54.76
N VAL A 689 16.59 22.93 53.48
CA VAL A 689 17.66 23.75 52.95
C VAL A 689 17.06 24.73 51.95
N LEU A 690 17.19 26.03 52.25
CA LEU A 690 16.91 27.11 51.31
C LEU A 690 18.25 27.62 50.81
N ASP A 691 18.59 27.32 49.55
CA ASP A 691 19.87 27.70 48.96
C ASP A 691 19.70 28.85 47.96
N ASN A 692 20.58 29.86 48.07
CA ASN A 692 20.62 31.05 47.22
C ASN A 692 19.32 31.87 47.11
N VAL A 693 18.40 31.76 48.07
CA VAL A 693 17.10 32.48 48.09
C VAL A 693 17.29 33.94 48.52
N LYS A 694 17.26 34.88 47.56
CA LYS A 694 17.46 36.32 47.82
C LYS A 694 16.25 37.01 48.46
N ASP A 695 15.07 36.76 47.90
CA ASP A 695 13.79 37.29 48.36
C ASP A 695 12.83 36.11 48.46
N LEU A 696 12.19 35.90 49.61
CA LEU A 696 11.17 34.87 49.79
C LEU A 696 9.82 35.52 50.09
N TYR A 697 8.88 35.31 49.19
CA TYR A 697 7.48 35.66 49.33
C TYR A 697 6.76 34.45 49.90
N ALA A 698 6.03 34.65 51.00
CA ALA A 698 5.33 33.58 51.67
C ALA A 698 3.89 34.00 51.99
N TRP A 699 2.96 33.06 51.84
CA TRP A 699 1.55 33.25 52.15
C TRP A 699 1.17 32.38 53.33
N ASN A 700 0.63 33.01 54.36
CA ASN A 700 0.12 32.33 55.53
C ASN A 700 -0.82 31.20 55.14
N ARG A 701 -0.75 30.08 55.84
CA ARG A 701 -1.77 29.05 55.74
C ARG A 701 -3.13 29.63 56.16
N GLY A 702 -4.21 29.15 55.53
CA GLY A 702 -5.57 29.41 56.01
C GLY A 702 -5.82 28.79 57.40
N GLN A 703 -6.93 29.17 58.06
CA GLN A 703 -7.34 28.62 59.36
C GLN A 703 -7.51 27.08 59.34
N SER A 704 -7.89 26.52 58.19
CA SER A 704 -7.85 25.08 57.90
C SER A 704 -6.68 24.73 56.97
N TRP A 705 -5.99 23.62 57.23
CA TRP A 705 -4.81 23.18 56.47
C TRP A 705 -5.12 22.91 54.97
N GLY A 706 -6.40 22.67 54.64
CA GLY A 706 -6.86 22.41 53.27
C GLY A 706 -7.46 23.60 52.51
N SER A 707 -7.64 24.76 53.14
CA SER A 707 -8.17 25.96 52.48
C SER A 707 -7.03 26.85 51.99
N ALA A 708 -7.12 27.33 50.75
CA ALA A 708 -6.25 28.40 50.27
C ALA A 708 -6.32 29.60 51.23
N PRO A 709 -5.23 30.36 51.43
CA PRO A 709 -5.30 31.62 52.16
C PRO A 709 -6.47 32.46 51.61
N SER A 710 -7.21 33.15 52.48
CA SER A 710 -8.36 34.00 52.15
C SER A 710 -8.00 35.26 51.34
N TYR A 711 -6.80 35.31 50.75
CA TYR A 711 -6.18 36.49 50.22
C TYR A 711 -5.80 36.31 48.75
N ALA A 712 -6.04 37.34 47.93
CA ALA A 712 -5.63 37.38 46.53
C ALA A 712 -4.10 37.33 46.40
N TRP A 713 -3.59 36.98 45.22
CA TRP A 713 -2.15 36.92 44.89
C TRP A 713 -1.34 38.17 45.30
N SER A 714 -2.00 39.32 45.37
CA SER A 714 -1.44 40.61 45.78
C SER A 714 -1.22 40.78 47.29
N ASP A 715 -1.85 39.96 48.12
CA ASP A 715 -1.75 40.04 49.59
C ASP A 715 -0.68 39.05 50.10
N VAL A 716 0.58 39.44 49.93
CA VAL A 716 1.71 38.74 50.53
C VAL A 716 1.75 39.10 52.02
N THR A 717 1.60 38.10 52.89
CA THR A 717 1.50 38.34 54.34
C THR A 717 2.85 38.64 55.00
N SER A 718 3.97 38.26 54.37
CA SER A 718 5.31 38.68 54.78
C SER A 718 6.31 38.60 53.62
N VAL A 719 7.12 39.64 53.46
CA VAL A 719 8.36 39.58 52.66
C VAL A 719 9.48 39.33 53.66
N THR A 720 9.90 38.07 53.81
CA THR A 720 11.11 37.78 54.57
C THR A 720 12.29 38.00 53.64
N ARG A 721 12.93 39.16 53.79
CA ARG A 721 14.17 39.46 53.08
C ARG A 721 15.30 38.67 53.76
N PHE A 722 15.72 37.57 53.16
CA PHE A 722 16.91 36.88 53.61
C PHE A 722 18.11 37.78 53.30
N VAL A 723 18.74 38.33 54.33
CA VAL A 723 20.01 39.04 54.16
C VAL A 723 21.00 38.05 53.56
N ARG A 724 21.75 38.45 52.53
CA ARG A 724 22.75 37.60 51.86
C ARG A 724 23.72 37.02 52.90
N GLU A 725 23.43 35.84 53.40
CA GLU A 725 24.47 34.93 53.83
C GLU A 725 24.77 34.06 52.61
N SER A 726 25.97 34.23 52.07
CA SER A 726 26.57 33.26 51.15
C SER A 726 26.74 31.94 51.92
N GLY A 727 25.68 31.13 52.01
CA GLY A 727 25.70 29.89 52.78
C GLY A 727 24.32 29.25 52.98
N ASN A 728 24.35 27.93 53.23
CA ASN A 728 23.17 27.11 53.50
C ASN A 728 22.40 27.61 54.74
N VAL A 729 21.17 28.10 54.59
CA VAL A 729 20.25 28.25 55.73
C VAL A 729 19.68 26.88 56.05
N ARG A 730 19.97 26.38 57.25
CA ARG A 730 19.57 25.05 57.73
C ARG A 730 18.54 25.19 58.84
N TYR A 731 17.43 24.47 58.69
CA TYR A 731 16.46 24.28 59.77
C TYR A 731 16.56 22.85 60.30
N ASP A 732 16.94 22.71 61.56
CA ASP A 732 16.91 21.46 62.30
C ASP A 732 15.48 21.23 62.78
N TYR A 733 14.85 20.12 62.39
CA TYR A 733 13.46 19.86 62.77
C TYR A 733 13.31 18.65 63.69
N TYR A 734 12.89 18.94 64.94
CA TYR A 734 12.27 17.99 65.86
C TYR A 734 11.02 18.60 66.50
N GLY A 735 10.01 17.76 66.70
CA GLY A 735 8.71 18.14 67.24
C GLY A 735 8.66 18.46 68.73
N GLY A 736 9.40 19.48 69.18
CA GLY A 736 9.22 20.17 70.46
C GLY A 736 8.97 21.67 70.24
N PRO A 737 8.62 22.45 71.29
CA PRO A 737 8.56 23.90 71.18
C PRO A 737 9.89 24.43 70.64
N THR A 738 9.84 25.47 69.80
CA THR A 738 10.99 26.08 69.12
C THR A 738 12.07 26.50 70.11
N THR A 739 13.03 25.64 70.41
CA THR A 739 14.25 25.99 71.13
C THR A 739 15.43 25.76 70.21
N GLY A 740 15.55 26.63 69.22
CA GLY A 740 16.71 26.79 68.36
C GLY A 740 16.79 28.27 68.04
N THR A 741 17.96 28.87 68.26
CA THR A 741 18.24 30.29 67.99
C THR A 741 17.80 30.66 66.57
N ASN A 742 16.66 31.36 66.51
CA ASN A 742 15.97 31.80 65.32
C ASN A 742 16.91 32.51 64.35
N VAL A 743 16.95 32.06 63.10
CA VAL A 743 17.00 33.00 61.97
C VAL A 743 15.69 33.78 62.06
N ASN A 744 15.75 35.08 62.36
CA ASN A 744 14.60 35.94 62.69
C ASN A 744 13.31 35.63 61.87
N GLY A 745 12.34 34.93 62.46
CA GLY A 745 10.90 35.04 62.12
C GLY A 745 10.33 34.17 60.98
N PHE A 746 11.07 33.26 60.35
CA PHE A 746 10.52 32.38 59.30
C PHE A 746 10.39 30.91 59.76
N ASP A 747 9.14 30.42 59.79
CA ASP A 747 8.80 29.02 60.01
C ASP A 747 7.87 28.52 58.88
N ILE A 748 8.33 27.54 58.11
CA ILE A 748 7.59 26.96 56.97
C ILE A 748 6.22 26.38 57.38
N TYR A 749 6.00 26.02 58.66
CA TYR A 749 4.68 25.56 59.14
C TYR A 749 3.59 26.61 59.08
N ASN A 750 3.97 27.90 59.07
CA ASN A 750 3.01 29.00 59.01
C ASN A 750 2.57 29.30 57.58
N TYR A 751 3.22 28.71 56.57
CA TYR A 751 3.01 29.05 55.17
C TYR A 751 2.53 27.84 54.38
N SER A 752 1.63 28.06 53.43
CA SER A 752 1.18 27.02 52.48
C SER A 752 1.72 27.24 51.08
N ARG A 753 2.33 28.40 50.84
CA ARG A 753 2.87 28.78 49.54
C ARG A 753 4.12 29.63 49.70
N LEU A 754 5.09 29.39 48.83
CA LEU A 754 6.38 30.06 48.74
C LEU A 754 6.69 30.46 47.29
N ALA A 755 7.38 31.58 47.10
CA ALA A 755 7.87 32.05 45.81
C ALA A 755 9.12 32.90 45.98
N THR A 756 10.02 32.93 44.99
CA THR A 756 11.19 33.84 45.01
C THR A 756 11.11 34.98 44.00
N HIS A 757 10.02 35.08 43.25
CA HIS A 757 9.76 36.16 42.31
C HIS A 757 8.55 36.99 42.75
N LYS A 758 8.72 38.31 42.76
CA LYS A 758 7.68 39.29 43.13
C LYS A 758 6.50 39.27 42.17
N GLU A 759 6.81 39.17 40.88
CA GLU A 759 5.89 39.17 39.73
C GLU A 759 5.70 37.73 39.24
N ASN A 760 4.99 36.90 40.01
CA ASN A 760 4.79 35.49 39.66
C ASN A 760 3.42 35.20 39.03
N THR A 761 2.69 36.24 38.65
CA THR A 761 1.22 36.27 38.66
C THR A 761 0.52 35.76 37.40
N SER A 762 1.19 35.15 36.42
CA SER A 762 0.46 34.45 35.35
C SER A 762 1.19 33.24 34.78
N MET A 763 0.39 32.21 34.57
CA MET A 763 0.67 31.10 33.67
C MET A 763 1.06 31.65 32.29
N SER A 764 1.89 30.90 31.57
CA SER A 764 2.19 31.19 30.17
C SER A 764 0.89 31.33 29.39
N GLU A 765 0.87 32.31 28.48
CA GLU A 765 -0.32 32.63 27.71
C GLU A 765 -0.84 31.39 26.99
N THR A 766 -2.13 31.11 27.19
CA THR A 766 -2.85 30.10 26.42
C THR A 766 -3.21 30.68 25.07
N THR A 767 -2.85 29.96 24.01
CA THR A 767 -3.23 30.26 22.63
C THR A 767 -4.12 29.14 22.11
N ILE A 768 -4.81 29.37 21.00
CA ILE A 768 -5.61 28.36 20.30
C ILE A 768 -5.47 28.60 18.80
N ASP A 769 -5.08 27.56 18.07
CA ASP A 769 -4.91 27.63 16.62
C ASP A 769 -6.26 27.74 15.90
N GLU A 770 -6.22 28.08 14.61
CA GLU A 770 -7.42 28.16 13.79
C GLU A 770 -8.11 26.79 13.63
N LEU A 771 -9.45 26.79 13.66
CA LEU A 771 -10.27 25.58 13.48
C LEU A 771 -11.16 25.70 12.24
N THR A 772 -11.37 24.58 11.56
CA THR A 772 -12.34 24.44 10.46
C THR A 772 -13.46 23.47 10.85
N THR A 773 -14.51 23.38 10.02
CA THR A 773 -15.58 22.40 10.20
C THR A 773 -15.13 20.94 10.14
N GLU A 774 -13.90 20.68 9.72
CA GLU A 774 -13.32 19.33 9.64
C GLU A 774 -12.24 19.10 10.72
N SER A 775 -11.89 20.10 11.52
CA SER A 775 -10.93 19.97 12.62
C SER A 775 -11.43 18.97 13.67
N THR A 776 -10.65 17.92 13.91
CA THR A 776 -10.88 16.90 14.95
C THR A 776 -9.93 17.05 16.15
N VAL A 777 -9.08 18.06 16.12
CA VAL A 777 -8.06 18.34 17.13
C VAL A 777 -7.96 19.85 17.32
N VAL A 778 -7.84 20.29 18.57
CA VAL A 778 -7.47 21.66 18.92
C VAL A 778 -6.02 21.67 19.37
N SER A 779 -5.22 22.53 18.75
CA SER A 779 -3.83 22.78 19.12
C SER A 779 -3.61 24.21 19.58
N GLY A 780 -2.51 24.41 20.30
CA GLY A 780 -2.06 25.72 20.76
C GLY A 780 -0.94 25.55 21.78
N THR A 781 -0.61 26.65 22.46
CA THR A 781 0.36 26.68 23.55
C THR A 781 -0.33 27.03 24.86
N ALA A 782 0.21 26.57 25.98
CA ALA A 782 -0.19 26.95 27.33
C ALA A 782 1.01 26.76 28.27
N GLU A 783 0.81 27.02 29.56
CA GLU A 783 1.81 26.73 30.58
C GLU A 783 2.24 25.26 30.56
N PRO A 784 3.55 24.96 30.48
CA PRO A 784 4.07 23.60 30.49
C PRO A 784 3.52 22.74 31.62
N GLY A 785 2.97 21.57 31.25
CA GLY A 785 2.36 20.65 32.21
C GLY A 785 1.06 21.17 32.83
N ALA A 786 0.40 22.19 32.30
CA ALA A 786 -0.94 22.60 32.74
C ALA A 786 -2.04 21.78 32.07
N SER A 787 -3.11 21.48 32.81
CA SER A 787 -4.33 20.89 32.24
C SER A 787 -5.03 21.93 31.37
N VAL A 788 -5.44 21.57 30.16
CA VAL A 788 -6.14 22.48 29.24
C VAL A 788 -7.57 21.99 29.06
N GLU A 789 -8.54 22.86 29.26
CA GLU A 789 -9.95 22.61 28.93
C GLU A 789 -10.32 23.34 27.65
N ILE A 790 -10.93 22.62 26.71
CA ILE A 790 -11.51 23.17 25.48
C ILE A 790 -13.02 23.23 25.67
N LYS A 791 -13.62 24.39 25.41
CA LYS A 791 -15.06 24.65 25.63
C LYS A 791 -15.75 25.28 24.42
N VAL A 792 -17.05 25.03 24.33
CA VAL A 792 -18.00 25.79 23.51
C VAL A 792 -19.07 26.34 24.44
N GLY A 793 -19.11 27.67 24.59
CA GLY A 793 -19.83 28.29 25.71
C GLY A 793 -19.30 27.76 27.05
N ASP A 794 -20.20 27.29 27.91
CA ASP A 794 -19.83 26.70 29.20
C ASP A 794 -19.55 25.19 29.15
N THR A 795 -19.77 24.53 28.00
CA THR A 795 -19.63 23.08 27.86
C THR A 795 -18.20 22.68 27.51
N ILE A 796 -17.61 21.78 28.29
CA ILE A 796 -16.29 21.20 28.00
C ILE A 796 -16.44 20.16 26.89
N ILE A 797 -15.77 20.40 25.76
CA ILE A 797 -15.75 19.50 24.59
C ILE A 797 -14.44 18.71 24.47
N GLY A 798 -13.41 19.09 25.22
CA GLY A 798 -12.12 18.40 25.27
C GLY A 798 -11.33 18.74 26.52
N ARG A 799 -10.53 17.80 27.00
CA ARG A 799 -9.54 18.01 28.07
C ARG A 799 -8.23 17.38 27.67
N GLY A 800 -7.14 18.04 28.01
CA GLY A 800 -5.79 17.51 27.81
C GLY A 800 -4.78 18.25 28.66
N THR A 801 -3.53 18.21 28.24
CA THR A 801 -2.43 18.84 28.98
C THR A 801 -1.44 19.38 27.98
N ALA A 802 -0.90 20.57 28.25
CA ALA A 802 0.26 21.04 27.54
C ALA A 802 1.47 20.18 27.85
N ASP A 803 2.24 19.85 26.82
CA ASP A 803 3.53 19.19 26.93
C ASP A 803 4.53 20.08 27.69
N ALA A 804 5.74 19.55 27.89
CA ALA A 804 6.76 20.26 28.64
C ALA A 804 7.35 21.48 27.88
N ASN A 805 7.12 21.56 26.56
CA ASN A 805 7.41 22.75 25.75
C ASN A 805 6.25 23.75 25.75
N GLY A 806 5.13 23.39 26.37
CA GLY A 806 3.91 24.19 26.44
C GLY A 806 2.92 23.94 25.30
N ASN A 807 3.21 23.06 24.34
CA ASN A 807 2.29 22.78 23.24
C ASN A 807 1.20 21.79 23.68
N TYR A 808 -0.05 21.98 23.28
CA TYR A 808 -1.10 20.99 23.49
C TYR A 808 -1.77 20.61 22.17
N SER A 809 -2.30 19.38 22.14
CA SER A 809 -3.06 18.83 21.02
C SER A 809 -4.16 17.95 21.60
N ILE A 810 -5.41 18.39 21.49
CA ILE A 810 -6.57 17.81 22.20
C ILE A 810 -7.64 17.44 21.19
N SER A 811 -7.96 16.15 21.11
CA SER A 811 -9.03 15.65 20.24
C SER A 811 -10.40 16.18 20.66
N ILE A 812 -11.18 16.62 19.67
CA ILE A 812 -12.56 17.07 19.81
C ILE A 812 -13.41 16.53 18.67
N SER A 813 -14.73 16.48 18.84
CA SER A 813 -15.63 16.29 17.70
C SER A 813 -15.61 17.54 16.80
N PRO A 814 -15.76 17.40 15.47
CA PRO A 814 -15.88 18.55 14.57
C PRO A 814 -16.99 19.51 14.99
N GLN A 815 -16.74 20.79 14.83
CA GLN A 815 -17.65 21.87 15.23
C GLN A 815 -18.29 22.53 14.00
N LYS A 816 -19.47 23.13 14.17
CA LYS A 816 -20.15 23.85 13.08
C LYS A 816 -19.43 25.15 12.76
N GLU A 817 -19.49 25.59 11.51
CA GLU A 817 -19.00 26.91 11.10
C GLU A 817 -19.65 28.02 11.95
N GLY A 818 -18.86 29.02 12.31
CA GLY A 818 -19.26 30.13 13.17
C GLY A 818 -19.24 29.81 14.67
N THR A 819 -18.98 28.56 15.08
CA THR A 819 -18.88 28.20 16.51
C THR A 819 -17.63 28.82 17.13
N VAL A 820 -17.77 29.51 18.27
CA VAL A 820 -16.63 30.00 19.07
C VAL A 820 -16.15 28.90 20.00
N VAL A 821 -14.89 28.53 19.86
CA VAL A 821 -14.21 27.53 20.70
C VAL A 821 -13.19 28.25 21.57
N THR A 822 -13.17 27.95 22.87
CA THR A 822 -12.23 28.57 23.82
C THR A 822 -11.31 27.54 24.46
N ALA A 823 -10.06 27.93 24.75
CA ALA A 823 -9.09 27.15 25.51
C ALA A 823 -8.67 27.91 26.79
N GLN A 824 -8.63 27.21 27.93
CA GLN A 824 -8.09 27.74 29.17
C GLN A 824 -7.25 26.66 29.87
N ALA A 825 -6.09 27.06 30.37
CA ALA A 825 -5.15 26.19 31.07
C ALA A 825 -5.26 26.36 32.59
N PHE A 826 -4.97 25.28 33.31
CA PHE A 826 -5.08 25.17 34.76
C PHE A 826 -3.85 24.47 35.34
N LEU A 827 -3.19 25.13 36.29
CA LEU A 827 -2.12 24.55 37.11
C LEU A 827 -2.55 24.62 38.58
N GLY A 828 -3.06 23.52 39.13
CA GLY A 828 -3.67 23.51 40.46
C GLY A 828 -4.99 24.27 40.51
N THR A 829 -5.04 25.38 41.26
CA THR A 829 -6.20 26.30 41.31
C THR A 829 -6.00 27.53 40.42
N GLU A 830 -4.85 27.66 39.76
CA GLU A 830 -4.53 28.78 38.88
C GLU A 830 -5.17 28.58 37.51
N LYS A 831 -5.48 29.70 36.84
CA LYS A 831 -6.06 29.74 35.51
C LYS A 831 -5.24 30.69 34.64
N SER A 832 -5.02 30.33 33.39
CA SER A 832 -4.50 31.23 32.37
C SER A 832 -5.60 32.15 31.79
N ASN A 833 -5.22 33.01 30.85
CA ASN A 833 -6.17 33.68 29.97
C ASN A 833 -7.05 32.68 29.21
N THR A 834 -8.24 33.11 28.80
CA THR A 834 -9.09 32.34 27.90
C THR A 834 -8.74 32.70 26.46
N ALA A 835 -8.14 31.78 25.72
CA ALA A 835 -7.92 31.91 24.28
C ALA A 835 -9.21 31.55 23.53
N GLN A 836 -9.45 32.15 22.35
CA GLN A 836 -10.63 31.81 21.54
C GLN A 836 -10.34 31.84 20.04
N THR A 837 -11.07 31.01 19.29
CA THR A 837 -11.09 30.99 17.82
C THR A 837 -12.52 30.74 17.32
N THR A 838 -12.80 31.11 16.08
CA THR A 838 -14.09 30.84 15.42
C THR A 838 -13.89 29.82 14.32
N VAL A 839 -14.70 28.76 14.34
CA VAL A 839 -14.63 27.67 13.37
C VAL A 839 -15.01 28.17 11.99
N LYS A 840 -14.13 28.01 10.99
CA LYS A 840 -14.35 28.38 9.60
C LYS A 840 -14.95 27.22 8.78
N GLY A 841 -15.73 27.51 7.74
CA GLY A 841 -16.16 26.50 6.77
C GLY A 841 -14.97 25.96 5.97
N ASN A 842 -15.02 24.68 5.55
CA ASN A 842 -14.02 24.12 4.64
C ASN A 842 -14.47 24.27 3.18
N SER A 843 -13.65 24.89 2.32
CA SER A 843 -13.92 25.03 0.89
C SER A 843 -14.03 23.65 0.23
N LYS A 844 -15.04 23.41 -0.62
CA LYS A 844 -15.17 22.14 -1.37
C LYS A 844 -15.38 22.41 -2.85
N GLY A 845 -14.84 21.55 -3.71
CA GLY A 845 -15.13 21.64 -5.13
C GLY A 845 -14.72 20.41 -5.92
N VAL A 846 -15.37 20.21 -7.06
CA VAL A 846 -15.10 19.12 -8.01
C VAL A 846 -15.01 19.72 -9.40
N ILE A 847 -13.98 19.35 -10.16
CA ILE A 847 -13.81 19.76 -11.56
C ILE A 847 -14.02 18.54 -12.47
N ILE A 848 -14.68 18.72 -13.60
CA ILE A 848 -14.94 17.66 -14.58
C ILE A 848 -14.53 18.18 -15.96
N PRO A 849 -13.27 17.97 -16.38
CA PRO A 849 -12.83 18.32 -17.71
C PRO A 849 -13.55 17.49 -18.78
N SER A 850 -13.89 18.12 -19.90
CA SER A 850 -14.30 17.43 -21.14
C SER A 850 -13.07 16.91 -21.89
N ASP A 851 -13.28 16.02 -22.86
CA ASP A 851 -12.24 15.61 -23.80
C ASP A 851 -11.64 16.84 -24.51
N TYR A 852 -10.33 16.82 -24.73
CA TYR A 852 -9.57 17.87 -25.42
C TYR A 852 -9.00 17.32 -26.72
N THR A 853 -9.35 17.91 -27.87
CA THR A 853 -8.77 17.51 -29.16
C THR A 853 -7.49 18.31 -29.43
N VAL A 854 -6.41 17.64 -29.82
CA VAL A 854 -5.12 18.29 -30.11
C VAL A 854 -5.33 19.42 -31.13
N GLY A 855 -4.91 20.64 -30.74
CA GLY A 855 -5.04 21.85 -31.55
C GLY A 855 -6.19 22.78 -31.13
N GLU A 856 -7.08 22.37 -30.23
CA GLU A 856 -8.07 23.26 -29.64
C GLU A 856 -7.43 24.31 -28.73
N SER A 857 -8.01 25.52 -28.70
CA SER A 857 -7.46 26.65 -27.93
C SER A 857 -7.83 26.63 -26.45
N THR A 858 -8.72 25.74 -26.02
CA THR A 858 -9.19 25.67 -24.62
C THR A 858 -9.55 24.26 -24.20
N ILE A 859 -9.25 23.90 -22.95
CA ILE A 859 -9.89 22.78 -22.25
C ILE A 859 -11.16 23.33 -21.61
N THR A 860 -12.30 22.66 -21.81
CA THR A 860 -13.58 23.05 -21.20
C THR A 860 -14.10 21.97 -20.26
N GLY A 861 -15.10 22.31 -19.45
CA GLY A 861 -15.79 21.32 -18.63
C GLY A 861 -16.79 21.92 -17.68
N SER A 862 -17.18 21.15 -16.67
CA SER A 862 -18.03 21.62 -15.56
C SER A 862 -17.28 21.61 -14.25
N TYR A 863 -17.81 22.35 -13.28
CA TYR A 863 -17.33 22.32 -11.90
C TYR A 863 -18.49 22.54 -10.93
N THR A 864 -18.27 22.16 -9.67
CA THR A 864 -19.17 22.48 -8.55
C THR A 864 -18.36 22.96 -7.36
N GLY A 865 -19.00 23.72 -6.47
CA GLY A 865 -18.36 24.21 -5.24
C GLY A 865 -17.50 25.46 -5.46
N ASP A 866 -16.54 25.66 -4.57
CA ASP A 866 -15.81 26.93 -4.36
C ASP A 866 -14.61 27.13 -5.30
N ILE A 867 -14.60 26.45 -6.45
CA ILE A 867 -13.50 26.54 -7.42
C ILE A 867 -13.59 27.89 -8.13
N VAL A 868 -12.48 28.64 -8.13
CA VAL A 868 -12.37 29.93 -8.82
C VAL A 868 -11.32 29.93 -9.94
N LYS A 869 -10.38 28.98 -9.91
CA LYS A 869 -9.32 28.82 -10.92
C LYS A 869 -8.75 27.40 -10.94
N ALA A 870 -7.94 27.05 -11.92
CA ALA A 870 -7.22 25.78 -11.98
C ALA A 870 -5.75 25.95 -12.40
N GLN A 871 -4.92 24.95 -12.12
CA GLN A 871 -3.56 24.80 -12.63
C GLN A 871 -3.52 23.72 -13.72
N LEU A 872 -2.75 23.93 -14.77
CA LEU A 872 -2.50 22.95 -15.84
C LEU A 872 -1.15 22.29 -15.64
N TYR A 873 -1.15 20.96 -15.67
CA TYR A 873 0.05 20.13 -15.70
C TYR A 873 0.09 19.32 -17.00
N VAL A 874 1.26 19.24 -17.62
CA VAL A 874 1.51 18.41 -18.81
C VAL A 874 2.75 17.56 -18.54
N ASN A 875 2.62 16.24 -18.62
CA ASN A 875 3.66 15.25 -18.27
C ASN A 875 4.25 15.45 -16.87
N GLY A 876 3.40 15.84 -15.91
CA GLY A 876 3.79 16.10 -14.51
C GLY A 876 4.45 17.46 -14.27
N GLN A 877 4.74 18.24 -15.32
CA GLN A 877 5.29 19.59 -15.20
C GLN A 877 4.18 20.64 -15.09
N TYR A 878 4.28 21.53 -14.10
CA TYR A 878 3.41 22.71 -13.98
C TYR A 878 3.62 23.66 -15.17
N ILE A 879 2.53 24.04 -15.83
CA ILE A 879 2.56 24.97 -16.96
C ILE A 879 2.07 26.36 -16.54
N SER A 880 0.83 26.45 -16.06
CA SER A 880 0.19 27.74 -15.74
C SER A 880 -0.98 27.60 -14.77
N THR A 881 -1.40 28.71 -14.17
CA THR A 881 -2.63 28.83 -13.37
C THR A 881 -3.57 29.82 -14.05
N GLY A 882 -4.87 29.52 -14.09
CA GLY A 882 -5.86 30.38 -14.72
C GLY A 882 -7.21 29.69 -14.94
N GLY A 883 -7.88 30.07 -16.01
CA GLY A 883 -9.22 29.60 -16.39
C GLY A 883 -10.34 30.52 -15.89
N THR A 884 -11.48 30.46 -16.57
CA THR A 884 -12.70 31.20 -16.24
C THR A 884 -13.73 30.23 -15.71
N PHE A 885 -14.25 30.47 -14.50
CA PHE A 885 -15.19 29.58 -13.79
C PHE A 885 -16.48 30.36 -13.52
N VAL A 886 -17.53 30.09 -14.31
CA VAL A 886 -18.80 30.81 -14.27
C VAL A 886 -19.95 29.81 -14.43
N ASP A 887 -20.98 29.93 -13.60
CA ASP A 887 -22.22 29.16 -13.66
C ASP A 887 -22.02 27.63 -13.76
N GLY A 888 -21.06 27.10 -12.99
CA GLY A 888 -20.75 25.66 -12.95
C GLY A 888 -20.06 25.12 -14.21
N LYS A 889 -19.58 25.99 -15.10
CA LYS A 889 -18.76 25.64 -16.25
C LYS A 889 -17.41 26.34 -16.21
N PHE A 890 -16.40 25.71 -16.80
CA PHE A 890 -15.09 26.31 -16.93
C PHE A 890 -14.54 26.25 -18.35
N SER A 891 -13.67 27.21 -18.66
CA SER A 891 -12.81 27.21 -19.84
C SER A 891 -11.39 27.59 -19.42
N TYR A 892 -10.41 26.82 -19.86
CA TYR A 892 -9.00 27.00 -19.57
C TYR A 892 -8.22 27.13 -20.87
N TYR A 893 -7.54 28.24 -21.08
CA TYR A 893 -6.79 28.51 -22.31
C TYR A 893 -5.56 27.61 -22.45
N VAL A 894 -5.37 27.05 -23.64
CA VAL A 894 -4.22 26.21 -24.01
C VAL A 894 -3.53 26.83 -25.24
N PRO A 895 -2.25 27.25 -25.13
CA PRO A 895 -1.47 27.69 -26.28
C PRO A 895 -1.37 26.61 -27.37
N ALA A 896 -1.44 27.03 -28.64
CA ALA A 896 -1.33 26.10 -29.77
C ALA A 896 0.01 25.33 -29.73
N GLY A 897 -0.06 24.01 -29.94
CA GLY A 897 1.11 23.12 -29.93
C GLY A 897 1.64 22.73 -28.54
N LEU A 898 1.03 23.20 -27.44
CA LEU A 898 1.44 22.86 -26.08
C LEU A 898 1.19 21.37 -25.74
N ILE A 899 0.05 20.83 -26.15
CA ILE A 899 -0.39 19.46 -25.84
C ILE A 899 -0.34 18.59 -27.10
N LYS A 900 0.27 17.41 -26.99
CA LYS A 900 0.31 16.35 -28.01
C LYS A 900 -0.54 15.15 -27.57
N GLU A 901 -0.90 14.29 -28.51
CA GLU A 901 -1.74 13.10 -28.24
C GLU A 901 -1.15 12.18 -27.15
N THR A 902 0.18 12.07 -27.07
CA THR A 902 0.86 11.21 -26.08
C THR A 902 1.01 11.85 -24.70
N ASP A 903 0.65 13.12 -24.53
CA ASP A 903 0.90 13.84 -23.29
C ASP A 903 -0.11 13.47 -22.21
N LYS A 904 0.36 13.36 -20.97
CA LYS A 904 -0.49 13.23 -19.78
C LYS A 904 -0.88 14.62 -19.29
N VAL A 905 -2.15 14.98 -19.43
CA VAL A 905 -2.66 16.31 -19.07
C VAL A 905 -3.55 16.22 -17.83
N GLU A 906 -3.35 17.13 -16.87
CA GLU A 906 -4.17 17.23 -15.66
C GLU A 906 -4.54 18.68 -15.34
N LEU A 907 -5.74 18.87 -14.77
CA LEU A 907 -6.17 20.12 -14.16
C LEU A 907 -6.30 19.97 -12.64
N VAL A 908 -5.76 20.94 -11.91
CA VAL A 908 -5.84 21.04 -10.43
C VAL A 908 -6.69 22.25 -10.07
N ALA A 909 -7.88 22.03 -9.54
CA ALA A 909 -8.83 23.07 -9.16
C ALA A 909 -8.45 23.71 -7.82
N LEU A 910 -8.59 25.04 -7.74
CA LEU A 910 -8.22 25.85 -6.59
C LEU A 910 -9.37 26.74 -6.12
N ASP A 911 -9.46 26.95 -4.80
CA ASP A 911 -10.32 27.96 -4.19
C ASP A 911 -9.72 29.39 -4.25
N LYS A 912 -10.43 30.37 -3.66
CA LYS A 912 -9.99 31.78 -3.61
C LYS A 912 -8.69 32.00 -2.84
N ASP A 913 -8.36 31.12 -1.90
CA ASP A 913 -7.18 31.20 -1.03
C ASP A 913 -6.01 30.34 -1.58
N ASN A 914 -6.18 29.73 -2.76
CA ASN A 914 -5.25 28.83 -3.45
C ASN A 914 -5.16 27.41 -2.87
N ASN A 915 -6.12 26.98 -2.07
CA ASN A 915 -6.18 25.58 -1.62
C ASN A 915 -6.62 24.67 -2.76
N ILE A 916 -6.00 23.50 -2.87
CA ILE A 916 -6.37 22.49 -3.87
C ILE A 916 -7.67 21.81 -3.46
N LEU A 917 -8.68 21.86 -4.34
CA LEU A 917 -9.99 21.24 -4.12
C LEU A 917 -10.16 19.92 -4.86
N ASP A 918 -9.63 19.80 -6.07
CA ASP A 918 -9.72 18.59 -6.90
C ASP A 918 -8.58 18.52 -7.93
N ARG A 919 -8.20 17.32 -8.37
CA ARG A 919 -7.25 17.08 -9.46
C ARG A 919 -7.83 16.03 -10.40
N LYS A 920 -7.97 16.36 -11.68
CA LYS A 920 -8.49 15.45 -12.70
C LYS A 920 -7.64 15.40 -13.97
N PRO A 921 -7.48 14.21 -14.57
CA PRO A 921 -6.89 14.10 -15.90
C PRO A 921 -7.83 14.72 -16.95
N VAL A 922 -7.24 15.18 -18.04
CA VAL A 922 -7.93 15.59 -19.27
C VAL A 922 -7.62 14.55 -20.33
N ASN A 923 -8.66 13.96 -20.92
CA ASN A 923 -8.50 12.98 -21.98
C ASN A 923 -8.16 13.69 -23.30
N VAL A 924 -7.06 13.31 -23.95
CA VAL A 924 -6.54 13.97 -25.16
C VAL A 924 -6.85 13.13 -26.40
N LEU A 925 -7.47 13.73 -27.42
CA LEU A 925 -7.88 13.08 -28.68
C LEU A 925 -7.08 13.57 -29.89
N ALA A 926 -6.80 12.68 -30.84
CA ALA A 926 -6.10 12.98 -32.11
C ALA A 926 -7.02 13.60 -33.18
N VAL A 927 -6.42 14.33 -34.14
CA VAL A 927 -7.11 14.85 -35.33
C VAL A 927 -7.18 13.75 -36.42
N LYS A 928 -8.39 13.39 -36.87
CA LYS A 928 -8.62 12.31 -37.85
C LYS A 928 -8.11 12.66 -39.26
N ALA A 929 -7.40 11.72 -39.90
CA ALA A 929 -6.89 11.88 -41.26
C ALA A 929 -7.98 11.75 -42.34
N ALA A 930 -7.94 12.59 -43.37
CA ALA A 930 -8.87 12.58 -44.50
C ALA A 930 -8.24 13.18 -45.76
N LEU A 931 -8.55 12.63 -46.94
CA LEU A 931 -8.12 13.08 -48.25
C LEU A 931 -9.30 13.75 -49.00
N ASN A 932 -9.02 14.83 -49.75
CA ASN A 932 -10.01 15.51 -50.58
C ASN A 932 -9.41 15.88 -51.95
N PRO A 933 -9.38 14.94 -52.92
CA PRO A 933 -8.87 15.20 -54.27
C PRO A 933 -9.75 16.17 -55.07
N ALA A 934 -9.14 17.03 -55.87
CA ALA A 934 -9.80 17.85 -56.87
C ALA A 934 -9.99 17.09 -58.20
N ASP A 935 -10.86 17.62 -59.06
CA ASP A 935 -11.10 17.08 -60.41
C ASP A 935 -9.83 17.11 -61.28
N TYR A 936 -9.64 16.09 -62.11
CA TYR A 936 -8.52 15.91 -63.02
C TYR A 936 -8.99 15.95 -64.48
N THR A 937 -8.44 16.85 -65.30
CA THR A 937 -8.75 16.91 -66.73
C THR A 937 -7.71 16.11 -67.54
N VAL A 938 -8.16 15.27 -68.49
CA VAL A 938 -7.27 14.44 -69.30
C VAL A 938 -6.22 15.31 -70.00
N GLY A 939 -4.96 14.96 -69.80
CA GLY A 939 -3.80 15.70 -70.32
C GLY A 939 -3.07 16.57 -69.28
N GLN A 940 -3.63 16.76 -68.08
CA GLN A 940 -2.92 17.43 -66.98
C GLN A 940 -1.80 16.57 -66.40
N THR A 941 -0.77 17.20 -65.84
CA THR A 941 0.41 16.50 -65.31
C THR A 941 0.28 16.08 -63.85
N ASN A 942 -0.74 16.55 -63.12
CA ASN A 942 -0.90 16.28 -61.68
C ASN A 942 -2.38 16.17 -61.27
N ILE A 943 -2.67 15.29 -60.31
CA ILE A 943 -3.86 15.34 -59.46
C ILE A 943 -3.52 16.19 -58.24
N THR A 944 -4.41 17.08 -57.81
CA THR A 944 -4.19 17.97 -56.65
C THR A 944 -5.35 17.85 -55.66
N GLY A 945 -5.20 18.38 -54.44
CA GLY A 945 -6.28 18.40 -53.46
C GLY A 945 -5.83 18.86 -52.08
N THR A 946 -6.68 18.64 -51.08
CA THR A 946 -6.39 18.93 -49.65
C THR A 946 -6.39 17.66 -48.80
N TYR A 947 -5.79 17.73 -47.61
CA TYR A 947 -5.86 16.67 -46.62
C TYR A 947 -5.86 17.23 -45.19
N THR A 948 -6.36 16.44 -44.24
CA THR A 948 -6.26 16.69 -42.79
C THR A 948 -5.63 15.48 -42.10
N GLY A 949 -5.16 15.65 -40.86
CA GLY A 949 -4.51 14.60 -40.07
C GLY A 949 -3.15 14.15 -40.64
N ASP A 950 -2.64 13.01 -40.14
CA ASP A 950 -1.31 12.50 -40.50
C ASP A 950 -1.33 11.71 -41.82
N VAL A 951 -1.09 12.42 -42.94
CA VAL A 951 -0.93 11.81 -44.27
C VAL A 951 0.45 12.17 -44.82
N ALA A 952 1.25 11.15 -45.12
CA ALA A 952 2.61 11.32 -45.61
C ALA A 952 2.74 11.15 -47.14
N ARG A 953 1.95 10.25 -47.74
CA ARG A 953 1.97 9.94 -49.18
C ARG A 953 0.66 9.31 -49.64
N ALA A 954 0.47 9.11 -50.95
CA ALA A 954 -0.70 8.40 -51.48
C ALA A 954 -0.34 7.33 -52.53
N GLN A 955 -1.26 6.40 -52.77
CA GLN A 955 -1.20 5.40 -53.85
C GLN A 955 -2.24 5.72 -54.92
N LEU A 956 -1.85 5.67 -56.20
CA LEU A 956 -2.74 5.86 -57.34
C LEU A 956 -3.22 4.52 -57.88
N TYR A 957 -4.54 4.40 -58.04
CA TYR A 957 -5.19 3.29 -58.71
C TYR A 957 -5.94 3.79 -59.94
N VAL A 958 -5.80 3.08 -61.06
CA VAL A 958 -6.55 3.33 -62.30
C VAL A 958 -7.24 2.04 -62.71
N ASN A 959 -8.56 2.06 -62.86
CA ASN A 959 -9.41 0.90 -63.11
C ASN A 959 -9.22 -0.25 -62.12
N GLY A 960 -8.94 0.07 -60.85
CA GLY A 960 -8.69 -0.89 -59.77
C GLY A 960 -7.29 -1.50 -59.75
N GLN A 961 -6.43 -1.17 -60.73
CA GLN A 961 -5.03 -1.60 -60.76
C GLN A 961 -4.14 -0.56 -60.07
N TYR A 962 -3.27 -1.02 -59.18
CA TYR A 962 -2.23 -0.19 -58.56
C TYR A 962 -1.23 0.30 -59.62
N ILE A 963 -0.98 1.60 -59.65
CA ILE A 963 -0.03 2.23 -60.57
C ILE A 963 1.27 2.60 -59.85
N SER A 964 1.18 3.45 -58.82
CA SER A 964 2.36 3.98 -58.13
C SER A 964 2.02 4.50 -56.72
N THR A 965 3.04 4.64 -55.88
CA THR A 965 2.98 5.35 -54.59
C THR A 965 3.82 6.60 -54.67
N GLY A 966 3.32 7.74 -54.17
CA GLY A 966 4.01 9.02 -54.23
C GLY A 966 3.14 10.21 -53.80
N GLY A 967 3.44 11.37 -54.36
CA GLY A 967 2.80 12.64 -54.05
C GLY A 967 3.51 13.44 -52.95
N THR A 968 3.34 14.74 -52.96
CA THR A 968 3.88 15.68 -51.96
C THR A 968 2.73 16.19 -51.12
N PHE A 969 2.81 15.99 -49.80
CA PHE A 969 1.81 16.37 -48.80
C PHE A 969 2.43 17.39 -47.85
N ALA A 970 1.98 18.65 -47.94
CA ALA A 970 2.46 19.74 -47.11
C ALA A 970 1.36 20.79 -46.93
N ASP A 971 1.33 21.43 -45.76
CA ASP A 971 0.43 22.56 -45.46
C ASP A 971 -1.05 22.26 -45.75
N GLY A 972 -1.50 21.03 -45.47
CA GLY A 972 -2.89 20.59 -45.71
C GLY A 972 -3.28 20.45 -47.18
N LYS A 973 -2.31 20.50 -48.11
CA LYS A 973 -2.49 20.33 -49.55
C LYS A 973 -1.62 19.21 -50.09
N PHE A 974 -2.06 18.61 -51.20
CA PHE A 974 -1.25 17.62 -51.89
C PHE A 974 -1.21 17.80 -53.40
N THR A 975 -0.12 17.31 -53.98
CA THR A 975 0.07 17.17 -55.43
C THR A 975 0.58 15.76 -55.74
N TYR A 976 0.03 15.12 -56.77
CA TYR A 976 0.38 13.77 -57.20
C TYR A 976 0.61 13.76 -58.72
N TYR A 977 1.82 13.40 -59.13
CA TYR A 977 2.21 13.41 -60.55
C TYR A 977 1.54 12.29 -61.36
N VAL A 978 1.06 12.64 -62.56
CA VAL A 978 0.44 11.73 -63.53
C VAL A 978 1.19 11.81 -64.86
N PRO A 979 1.84 10.71 -65.31
CA PRO A 979 2.42 10.64 -66.64
C PRO A 979 1.43 10.92 -67.78
N ALA A 980 1.86 11.63 -68.81
CA ALA A 980 1.02 11.96 -69.97
C ALA A 980 0.48 10.69 -70.65
N GLY A 981 -0.83 10.68 -70.94
CA GLY A 981 -1.52 9.54 -71.56
C GLY A 981 -1.86 8.38 -70.62
N LEU A 982 -1.51 8.44 -69.32
CA LEU A 982 -1.80 7.38 -68.35
C LEU A 982 -3.30 7.24 -68.04
N ILE A 983 -4.01 8.36 -67.92
CA ILE A 983 -5.44 8.42 -67.58
C ILE A 983 -6.22 8.85 -68.82
N LYS A 984 -7.26 8.08 -69.18
CA LYS A 984 -8.21 8.35 -70.25
C LYS A 984 -9.56 8.77 -69.67
N GLU A 985 -10.39 9.37 -70.53
CA GLU A 985 -11.71 9.91 -70.16
C GLU A 985 -12.66 8.87 -69.54
N THR A 986 -12.47 7.57 -69.83
CA THR A 986 -13.29 6.47 -69.33
C THR A 986 -12.74 5.80 -68.07
N ASP A 987 -11.57 6.21 -67.58
CA ASP A 987 -10.89 5.51 -66.50
C ASP A 987 -11.48 5.86 -65.12
N LYS A 988 -11.58 4.87 -64.24
CA LYS A 988 -11.88 5.07 -62.81
C LYS A 988 -10.60 5.30 -62.04
N VAL A 989 -10.45 6.47 -61.44
CA VAL A 989 -9.21 6.87 -60.74
C VAL A 989 -9.48 7.00 -59.24
N GLU A 990 -8.61 6.44 -58.40
CA GLU A 990 -8.66 6.57 -56.94
C GLU A 990 -7.28 6.91 -56.36
N LEU A 991 -7.27 7.69 -55.27
CA LEU A 991 -6.12 7.92 -54.41
C LEU A 991 -6.34 7.33 -53.01
N VAL A 992 -5.33 6.63 -52.50
CA VAL A 992 -5.31 6.02 -51.16
C VAL A 992 -4.24 6.71 -50.31
N ALA A 993 -4.63 7.39 -49.25
CA ALA A 993 -3.74 8.08 -48.33
C ALA A 993 -3.06 7.10 -47.36
N LEU A 994 -1.76 7.29 -47.15
CA LEU A 994 -0.94 6.51 -46.22
C LEU A 994 -0.31 7.41 -45.15
N ASP A 995 -0.25 6.94 -43.90
CA ASP A 995 0.53 7.57 -42.83
C ASP A 995 2.05 7.35 -43.02
N THR A 996 2.85 7.89 -42.09
CA THR A 996 4.32 7.74 -42.12
C THR A 996 4.78 6.27 -42.02
N ASN A 997 3.99 5.43 -41.36
CA ASN A 997 4.25 3.99 -41.17
C ASN A 997 3.76 3.13 -42.35
N GLY A 998 3.07 3.74 -43.32
CA GLY A 998 2.54 3.06 -44.51
C GLY A 998 1.15 2.45 -44.33
N ASN A 999 0.43 2.76 -43.24
CA ASN A 999 -0.95 2.30 -43.05
C ASN A 999 -1.93 3.12 -43.89
N VAL A 1000 -2.97 2.46 -44.40
CA VAL A 1000 -4.06 3.13 -45.12
C VAL A 1000 -4.92 3.93 -44.15
N VAL A 1001 -4.98 5.25 -44.33
CA VAL A 1001 -5.75 6.15 -43.46
C VAL A 1001 -6.98 6.76 -44.13
N ASP A 1002 -7.02 6.83 -45.48
CA ASP A 1002 -8.21 7.21 -46.24
C ASP A 1002 -8.14 6.73 -47.71
N ARG A 1003 -9.28 6.59 -48.40
CA ARG A 1003 -9.36 6.26 -49.84
C ARG A 1003 -10.47 7.09 -50.50
N LYS A 1004 -10.14 7.77 -51.60
CA LYS A 1004 -11.08 8.64 -52.34
C LYS A 1004 -10.97 8.50 -53.85
N PRO A 1005 -12.10 8.57 -54.58
CA PRO A 1005 -12.09 8.68 -56.03
C PRO A 1005 -11.60 10.05 -56.49
N VAL A 1006 -11.08 10.11 -57.72
CA VAL A 1006 -10.71 11.34 -58.45
C VAL A 1006 -11.61 11.42 -59.68
N ASN A 1007 -12.31 12.55 -59.85
CA ASN A 1007 -13.21 12.77 -60.99
C ASN A 1007 -12.40 13.14 -62.26
N VAL A 1008 -12.74 12.57 -63.43
CA VAL A 1008 -11.97 12.75 -64.70
C VAL A 1008 -12.79 13.48 -65.78
N LEU A 1009 -12.22 14.51 -66.43
CA LEU A 1009 -12.89 15.38 -67.43
C LEU A 1009 -12.25 15.36 -68.86
N THR A 1010 -13.01 15.65 -69.94
CA THR A 1010 -12.64 15.57 -71.39
C THR A 1010 -12.08 16.88 -72.02
N GLY A 1011 -11.33 16.80 -73.14
CA GLY A 1011 -10.73 17.96 -73.87
C GLY A 1011 -11.37 18.29 -75.25
N THR A 1012 -11.26 19.53 -75.80
CA THR A 1012 -12.06 20.04 -76.98
C THR A 1012 -11.30 20.20 -78.33
N LYS A 1013 -11.93 19.84 -79.48
CA LYS A 1013 -11.45 20.03 -80.90
C LYS A 1013 -11.99 21.34 -81.53
N GLY A 1014 -11.20 22.07 -82.34
CA GLY A 1014 -11.58 23.41 -82.88
C GLY A 1014 -12.29 23.48 -84.25
N THR A 1015 -13.05 24.57 -84.52
CA THR A 1015 -13.83 24.82 -85.77
C THR A 1015 -13.72 26.29 -86.25
N ILE A 1016 -14.05 26.59 -87.52
CA ILE A 1016 -14.00 27.96 -88.12
C ILE A 1016 -15.28 28.34 -88.88
N THR A 1017 -15.75 29.57 -88.71
CA THR A 1017 -16.94 30.11 -89.37
C THR A 1017 -16.65 31.48 -90.00
N PRO A 1018 -16.34 31.55 -91.30
CA PRO A 1018 -16.11 32.81 -92.00
C PRO A 1018 -17.39 33.63 -92.21
N SER A 1019 -17.25 34.96 -92.13
CA SER A 1019 -18.28 35.94 -92.52
C SER A 1019 -18.25 36.19 -94.03
N VAL A 1020 -19.31 36.82 -94.56
CA VAL A 1020 -19.40 37.22 -95.98
C VAL A 1020 -18.26 38.18 -96.33
N TYR A 1021 -17.49 37.86 -97.36
CA TYR A 1021 -16.42 38.71 -97.89
C TYR A 1021 -16.97 39.63 -98.99
N THR A 1022 -16.69 40.93 -98.92
CA THR A 1022 -17.08 41.89 -99.95
C THR A 1022 -15.88 42.19 -100.84
N VAL A 1023 -16.05 42.08 -102.17
CA VAL A 1023 -14.96 42.27 -103.13
C VAL A 1023 -14.32 43.65 -102.94
N GLY A 1024 -12.99 43.68 -102.86
CA GLY A 1024 -12.21 44.91 -102.69
C GLY A 1024 -11.82 45.20 -101.24
N THR A 1025 -12.37 44.52 -100.23
CA THR A 1025 -11.89 44.64 -98.85
C THR A 1025 -10.60 43.85 -98.64
N SER A 1026 -9.76 44.28 -97.70
CA SER A 1026 -8.44 43.69 -97.47
C SER A 1026 -8.42 42.53 -96.47
N THR A 1027 -9.58 42.08 -95.96
CA THR A 1027 -9.66 40.99 -94.96
C THR A 1027 -10.93 40.14 -95.10
N ILE A 1028 -10.79 38.84 -94.82
CA ILE A 1028 -11.89 37.93 -94.47
C ILE A 1028 -11.94 37.85 -92.94
N THR A 1029 -13.11 38.01 -92.36
CA THR A 1029 -13.31 37.92 -90.90
C THR A 1029 -14.26 36.78 -90.56
N GLY A 1030 -14.32 36.38 -89.29
CA GLY A 1030 -15.25 35.37 -88.82
C GLY A 1030 -15.01 34.99 -87.36
N SER A 1031 -15.59 33.86 -86.94
CA SER A 1031 -15.39 33.27 -85.62
C SER A 1031 -14.73 31.90 -85.68
N TYR A 1032 -14.14 31.48 -84.56
CA TYR A 1032 -13.59 30.15 -84.38
C TYR A 1032 -13.80 29.67 -82.94
N THR A 1033 -13.76 28.36 -82.72
CA THR A 1033 -13.75 27.76 -81.38
C THR A 1033 -12.65 26.71 -81.27
N GLY A 1034 -12.32 26.30 -80.05
CA GLY A 1034 -11.26 25.33 -79.76
C GLY A 1034 -9.86 25.80 -80.20
N GLU A 1035 -8.96 24.86 -80.46
CA GLU A 1035 -7.52 25.11 -80.61
C GLU A 1035 -7.07 25.71 -81.97
N VAL A 1036 -7.96 26.35 -82.73
CA VAL A 1036 -7.57 26.95 -84.03
C VAL A 1036 -6.55 28.07 -83.80
N ALA A 1037 -5.38 27.92 -84.42
CA ALA A 1037 -4.28 28.87 -84.30
C ALA A 1037 -4.04 29.67 -85.58
N LYS A 1038 -4.39 29.11 -86.75
CA LYS A 1038 -4.21 29.73 -88.08
C LYS A 1038 -5.11 29.09 -89.13
N ALA A 1039 -5.26 29.72 -90.29
CA ALA A 1039 -6.01 29.15 -91.43
C ALA A 1039 -5.26 29.23 -92.77
N GLN A 1040 -5.70 28.46 -93.76
CA GLN A 1040 -5.22 28.52 -95.15
C GLN A 1040 -6.32 29.01 -96.09
N LEU A 1041 -5.99 29.91 -97.03
CA LEU A 1041 -6.92 30.46 -98.01
C LEU A 1041 -6.77 29.75 -99.37
N TYR A 1042 -7.90 29.37 -99.95
CA TYR A 1042 -8.00 28.83 -101.31
C TYR A 1042 -8.98 29.68 -102.14
N VAL A 1043 -8.62 30.00 -103.38
CA VAL A 1043 -9.47 30.72 -104.34
C VAL A 1043 -9.50 29.92 -105.65
N ASN A 1044 -10.70 29.55 -106.11
CA ASN A 1044 -10.95 28.62 -107.21
C ASN A 1044 -10.13 27.32 -107.08
N ASP A 1045 -10.19 26.73 -105.88
CA ASP A 1045 -9.49 25.50 -105.47
C ASP A 1045 -7.95 25.57 -105.50
N LYS A 1046 -7.36 26.75 -105.75
CA LYS A 1046 -5.91 26.96 -105.69
C LYS A 1046 -5.50 27.56 -104.35
N TYR A 1047 -4.50 26.97 -103.71
CA TYR A 1047 -3.90 27.52 -102.49
C TYR A 1047 -3.31 28.90 -102.74
N VAL A 1048 -3.61 29.83 -101.83
CA VAL A 1048 -3.13 31.20 -101.86
C VAL A 1048 -2.07 31.42 -100.78
N SER A 1049 -2.45 31.24 -99.51
CA SER A 1049 -1.58 31.55 -98.37
C SER A 1049 -2.05 30.86 -97.09
N THR A 1050 -1.20 30.86 -96.06
CA THR A 1050 -1.51 30.42 -94.69
C THR A 1050 -1.27 31.60 -93.75
N GLY A 1051 -2.17 31.84 -92.80
CA GLY A 1051 -2.07 32.95 -91.85
C GLY A 1051 -3.36 33.22 -91.10
N GLY A 1052 -3.56 34.49 -90.78
CA GLY A 1052 -4.68 35.01 -89.99
C GLY A 1052 -4.35 35.19 -88.51
N THR A 1053 -5.07 36.08 -87.85
CA THR A 1053 -4.98 36.37 -86.42
C THR A 1053 -6.23 35.83 -85.74
N PHE A 1054 -6.04 34.95 -84.75
CA PHE A 1054 -7.09 34.22 -84.05
C PHE A 1054 -7.04 34.62 -82.58
N VAL A 1055 -7.96 35.49 -82.16
CA VAL A 1055 -8.00 36.07 -80.81
C VAL A 1055 -9.46 36.15 -80.35
N ASP A 1056 -9.74 35.75 -79.12
CA ASP A 1056 -11.05 35.85 -78.46
C ASP A 1056 -12.21 35.25 -79.27
N GLY A 1057 -11.99 34.08 -79.86
CA GLY A 1057 -13.00 33.37 -80.65
C GLY A 1057 -13.36 34.03 -81.98
N LYS A 1058 -12.62 35.07 -82.39
CA LYS A 1058 -12.75 35.75 -83.68
C LYS A 1058 -11.46 35.65 -84.47
N PHE A 1059 -11.59 35.63 -85.80
CA PHE A 1059 -10.42 35.67 -86.66
C PHE A 1059 -10.51 36.76 -87.71
N THR A 1060 -9.34 37.24 -88.10
CA THR A 1060 -9.12 38.13 -89.25
C THR A 1060 -8.05 37.49 -90.12
N TYR A 1061 -8.29 37.42 -91.43
CA TYR A 1061 -7.37 36.85 -92.42
C TYR A 1061 -7.16 37.89 -93.53
N TYR A 1062 -5.91 38.31 -93.74
CA TYR A 1062 -5.60 39.32 -94.75
C TYR A 1062 -5.72 38.77 -96.17
N VAL A 1063 -6.31 39.56 -97.06
CA VAL A 1063 -6.42 39.28 -98.50
C VAL A 1063 -5.98 40.51 -99.28
N GLN A 1064 -5.12 40.35 -100.28
CA GLN A 1064 -4.69 41.45 -101.14
C GLN A 1064 -5.87 41.98 -101.99
N ALA A 1065 -6.04 43.30 -102.04
CA ALA A 1065 -7.10 43.94 -102.82
C ALA A 1065 -7.01 43.56 -104.32
N GLY A 1066 -8.14 43.18 -104.91
CA GLY A 1066 -8.24 42.71 -106.30
C GLY A 1066 -7.94 41.22 -106.52
N LEU A 1067 -7.55 40.46 -105.47
CA LEU A 1067 -7.26 39.02 -105.58
C LEU A 1067 -8.50 38.15 -105.79
N ILE A 1068 -9.62 38.49 -105.14
CA ILE A 1068 -10.89 37.76 -105.20
C ILE A 1068 -11.89 38.57 -106.02
N LYS A 1069 -12.51 37.93 -107.01
CA LYS A 1069 -13.61 38.48 -107.84
C LYS A 1069 -14.95 37.93 -107.37
N ALA A 1070 -16.04 38.63 -107.72
CA ALA A 1070 -17.40 38.26 -107.30
C ALA A 1070 -17.82 36.84 -107.73
N THR A 1071 -17.19 36.29 -108.78
CA THR A 1071 -17.47 34.94 -109.31
C THR A 1071 -16.56 33.85 -108.74
N ASP A 1072 -15.61 34.18 -107.87
CA ASP A 1072 -14.62 33.21 -107.37
C ASP A 1072 -15.17 32.34 -106.23
N LYS A 1073 -14.80 31.06 -106.21
CA LYS A 1073 -15.03 30.15 -105.08
C LYS A 1073 -13.91 30.32 -104.05
N VAL A 1074 -14.26 30.72 -102.82
CA VAL A 1074 -13.27 31.00 -101.77
C VAL A 1074 -13.47 30.05 -100.58
N GLU A 1075 -12.40 29.49 -100.02
CA GLU A 1075 -12.44 28.60 -98.83
C GLU A 1075 -11.32 28.91 -97.83
N LEU A 1076 -11.60 28.72 -96.54
CA LEU A 1076 -10.65 28.74 -95.43
C LEU A 1076 -10.55 27.37 -94.74
N VAL A 1077 -9.32 26.91 -94.47
CA VAL A 1077 -9.02 25.66 -93.74
C VAL A 1077 -8.36 26.01 -92.41
N ALA A 1078 -8.98 25.66 -91.28
CA ALA A 1078 -8.46 25.90 -89.93
C ALA A 1078 -7.46 24.83 -89.49
N LEU A 1079 -6.40 25.27 -88.81
CA LEU A 1079 -5.30 24.45 -88.34
C LEU A 1079 -5.00 24.71 -86.85
N ASN A 1080 -4.55 23.69 -86.12
CA ASN A 1080 -3.96 23.87 -84.78
C ASN A 1080 -2.51 24.40 -84.87
N LYS A 1081 -1.84 24.57 -83.72
CA LYS A 1081 -0.42 24.99 -83.67
C LYS A 1081 0.52 24.00 -84.38
N ASN A 1082 0.16 22.72 -84.46
CA ASN A 1082 0.96 21.65 -85.05
C ASN A 1082 0.71 21.46 -86.57
N ASN A 1083 -0.16 22.27 -87.19
CA ASN A 1083 -0.60 22.19 -88.59
C ASN A 1083 -1.60 21.07 -88.92
N ASP A 1084 -2.22 20.45 -87.93
CA ASP A 1084 -3.29 19.47 -88.18
C ASP A 1084 -4.56 20.18 -88.65
N ILE A 1085 -5.23 19.61 -89.64
CA ILE A 1085 -6.50 20.15 -90.16
C ILE A 1085 -7.60 19.92 -89.12
N LEU A 1086 -8.16 21.02 -88.63
CA LEU A 1086 -9.26 21.02 -87.67
C LEU A 1086 -10.63 21.13 -88.37
N ASP A 1087 -10.74 22.01 -89.38
CA ASP A 1087 -12.00 22.32 -90.09
C ASP A 1087 -11.76 22.96 -91.48
N ARG A 1088 -12.72 22.93 -92.40
CA ARG A 1088 -12.68 23.57 -93.73
C ARG A 1088 -14.04 24.19 -94.09
N LYS A 1089 -14.07 25.49 -94.41
CA LYS A 1089 -15.30 26.21 -94.77
C LYS A 1089 -15.18 27.17 -95.95
N SER A 1090 -16.22 27.20 -96.78
CA SER A 1090 -16.38 28.17 -97.86
C SER A 1090 -16.72 29.57 -97.33
N VAL A 1091 -16.19 30.60 -97.99
CA VAL A 1091 -16.42 32.02 -97.72
C VAL A 1091 -17.36 32.55 -98.79
N THR A 1092 -18.54 33.03 -98.40
CA THR A 1092 -19.48 33.66 -99.35
C THR A 1092 -18.92 34.99 -99.84
N VAL A 1093 -18.78 35.17 -101.15
CA VAL A 1093 -18.28 36.41 -101.78
C VAL A 1093 -19.45 37.25 -102.28
N LYS A 1094 -19.45 38.54 -101.95
CA LYS A 1094 -20.41 39.54 -102.43
C LYS A 1094 -19.67 40.57 -103.29
N GLY A 1095 -20.15 40.77 -104.52
CA GLY A 1095 -19.56 41.68 -105.51
C GLY A 1095 -19.66 43.15 -105.15
#